data_AF-A0A5N6Z1D7-F1
#
_entry.id   AF-A0A5N6Z1D7-F1
#
_cell.length_a   1.000
_cell.length_b   1.000
_cell.length_c   1.000
_cell.angle_alpha   90.00
_cell.angle_beta   90.00
_cell.angle_gamma   90.00
#
_symmetry.space_group_name_H-M   'P 1'
#
loop_
_entity.id
_entity.type
_entity.pdbx_description
1 polymer ?
#
loop_
_entity_poly.entity_id
_entity_poly.type
_entity_poly.pdbx_seq_one_letter_code
_entity_poly.pdbx_strand_id
1 'polypeptide(L)'
;MSTNDAVFYRRNKQIQDAIDGQNLKQALQLIDKRMKKGEDTKFLKAWKAHILYRHADDSHRQRGITETLDLCKGEPPATDLDTLDILYQTLKRMGDQAETMRTLWEKASKAKPQDLDLQMRWFTYAFEGDDWKSAQKAAMTLQSNFPKTRKYYLWAIFLSHLVATDQASSETDRKLFGTLAYRMVSKAADSVPPDPKELLSPPRAIQGPEELLLLVKIFESQGRHDEIVKILDSENLGLSSRIIQHDWSFVGVKLSSLEKAEMWTQGLCYARDLLGIHNNEEERKTLQERDDWAVWKLLVISTRNINSQETTVATLKFISDFLESVPKSRNAQLARLDLIHSGVLAGNSKMGELVFACQQYFDSNKNKLYCFSDLQLYLTALDKESVSKFVEYAFKGQEQSVKCDPFKGVATINALKLEYCFMLLTDGTIASRSQVEDFISRCLQVYREADRPERSSAPSTIESQPSDDLCLLAAMSLIRFGGAWVSGTQDQIPNTILIRAAAILERLLVDSPHNYQATLLLVRIYLRLGAGSLALKAFSKLSVKQMQFETVAHNLFTRLATIHPHSAPPIEGAEYKDFDPQSAFVQALNFYRTAETTTVKHRSNGLDLGSYVNIEGTIELQRRLKFSICRRMWALDVRRMQRLAGGDPMGRYEEVARDSSPLTDQRAFDAFMNCEPAGQPTFEERMRLGPLPQEQWVKSARVTDQLFSTLKNMAIQRPASFDTDLPNLEDIIGPDAPSEMTSSEIECIKTNLGLLKVISFMNGAKSVTPADVDSCLTQAEEWLSSKSEDLELIGPKISLLVSSTAISLRRHESSAPTWKSFHDLYLILESLKALSLITSIALKKTSKTVKLPKDRVQRLADSTRRVHEIIRANARALKSAISEPGVLGSLIELVMTGHDEDGTQLRAELDKTFDMAALEMFCGELMESWEEGLDGLLRVSL
;
A
#
# COMPACT_ATOMS: atom_id res chain seq x y z
N MET A 1 -33.48 -41.53 -15.01
CA MET A 1 -32.75 -41.02 -16.18
C MET A 1 -33.30 -41.73 -17.40
N SER A 2 -34.02 -41.01 -18.27
CA SER A 2 -34.61 -41.60 -19.47
C SER A 2 -33.54 -41.74 -20.56
N THR A 3 -33.73 -42.65 -21.52
CA THR A 3 -32.84 -42.80 -22.69
C THR A 3 -32.66 -41.52 -23.51
N ASN A 4 -33.58 -40.55 -23.39
CA ASN A 4 -33.45 -39.22 -24.00
C ASN A 4 -32.38 -38.34 -23.33
N ASP A 5 -32.15 -38.47 -22.02
CA ASP A 5 -31.17 -37.67 -21.26
C ASP A 5 -29.74 -38.05 -21.62
N ALA A 6 -29.47 -39.35 -21.84
CA ALA A 6 -28.14 -39.86 -22.21
C ALA A 6 -27.74 -39.43 -23.63
N VAL A 7 -28.69 -39.39 -24.56
CA VAL A 7 -28.46 -38.91 -25.93
C VAL A 7 -28.25 -37.39 -25.96
N PHE A 8 -29.01 -36.64 -25.16
CA PHE A 8 -28.84 -35.19 -24.99
C PHE A 8 -27.45 -34.86 -24.44
N TYR A 9 -27.02 -35.55 -23.37
CA TYR A 9 -25.70 -35.35 -22.76
C TYR A 9 -24.55 -35.67 -23.71
N ARG A 10 -24.63 -36.80 -24.44
CA ARG A 10 -23.60 -37.20 -25.43
C ARG A 10 -23.47 -36.18 -26.56
N ARG A 11 -24.58 -35.61 -27.04
CA ARG A 11 -24.58 -34.58 -28.11
C ARG A 11 -24.03 -33.25 -27.61
N ASN A 12 -24.34 -32.84 -26.38
CA ASN A 12 -23.75 -31.64 -25.77
C ASN A 12 -22.24 -31.82 -25.59
N LYS A 13 -21.79 -33.00 -25.13
CA LYS A 13 -20.36 -33.30 -24.99
C LYS A 13 -19.59 -33.14 -26.31
N GLN A 14 -20.13 -33.60 -27.44
CA GLN A 14 -19.47 -33.43 -28.75
C GLN A 14 -19.27 -31.97 -29.16
N ILE A 15 -20.20 -31.08 -28.80
CA ILE A 15 -20.08 -29.65 -29.06
C ILE A 15 -19.07 -29.05 -28.08
N GLN A 16 -19.09 -29.45 -26.81
CA GLN A 16 -18.15 -29.00 -25.79
C GLN A 16 -16.70 -29.40 -26.12
N ASP A 17 -16.47 -30.66 -26.50
CA ASP A 17 -15.14 -31.17 -26.92
C ASP A 17 -14.61 -30.35 -28.13
N ALA A 18 -15.48 -29.93 -29.06
CA ALA A 18 -15.11 -29.08 -30.18
C ALA A 18 -14.76 -27.64 -29.75
N ILE A 19 -15.43 -27.10 -28.73
CA ILE A 19 -15.10 -25.79 -28.13
C ILE A 19 -13.76 -25.85 -27.40
N ASP A 20 -13.54 -26.91 -26.62
CA ASP A 20 -12.33 -27.12 -25.83
C ASP A 20 -11.11 -27.33 -26.74
N GLY A 21 -11.29 -28.01 -27.88
CA GLY A 21 -10.31 -28.10 -28.95
C GLY A 21 -10.15 -26.82 -29.80
N GLN A 22 -10.75 -25.70 -29.41
CA GLN A 22 -10.80 -24.41 -30.14
C GLN A 22 -11.33 -24.48 -31.58
N ASN A 23 -12.03 -25.56 -31.96
CA ASN A 23 -12.59 -25.74 -33.29
C ASN A 23 -14.01 -25.18 -33.38
N LEU A 24 -14.13 -23.86 -33.25
CA LEU A 24 -15.42 -23.15 -33.18
C LEU A 24 -16.30 -23.34 -34.43
N LYS A 25 -15.68 -23.53 -35.61
CA LYS A 25 -16.42 -23.82 -36.86
C LYS A 25 -17.13 -25.16 -36.81
N GLN A 26 -16.45 -26.20 -36.29
CA GLN A 26 -17.04 -27.52 -36.10
C GLN A 26 -18.18 -27.47 -35.07
N ALA A 27 -17.99 -26.72 -33.98
CA ALA A 27 -19.03 -26.53 -32.96
C ALA A 27 -20.30 -25.90 -33.56
N LEU A 28 -20.17 -24.84 -34.38
CA LEU A 28 -21.30 -24.20 -35.06
C LEU A 28 -22.03 -25.16 -36.01
N GLN A 29 -21.30 -25.95 -36.80
CA GLN A 29 -21.90 -26.93 -37.72
C GLN A 29 -22.71 -28.00 -36.98
N LEU A 30 -22.22 -28.47 -35.81
CA LEU A 30 -22.92 -29.43 -34.99
C LEU A 30 -24.23 -28.85 -34.42
N ILE A 31 -24.22 -27.58 -33.99
CA ILE A 31 -25.42 -26.90 -33.51
C ILE A 31 -26.43 -26.68 -34.65
N ASP A 32 -25.99 -26.17 -35.81
CA ASP A 32 -26.86 -25.96 -36.97
C ASP A 32 -27.48 -27.27 -37.46
N LYS A 33 -26.74 -28.39 -37.39
CA LYS A 33 -27.26 -29.72 -37.71
C LYS A 33 -28.34 -30.17 -36.73
N ARG A 34 -28.27 -29.81 -35.45
CA ARG A 34 -29.31 -30.12 -34.46
C ARG A 34 -30.56 -29.27 -34.67
N MET A 35 -30.39 -27.97 -34.90
CA MET A 35 -31.50 -27.06 -35.21
C MET A 35 -32.25 -27.51 -36.47
N LYS A 36 -31.54 -27.88 -37.54
CA LYS A 36 -32.13 -28.44 -38.78
C LYS A 36 -32.86 -29.76 -38.59
N LYS A 37 -32.55 -30.52 -37.54
CA LYS A 37 -33.19 -31.80 -37.19
C LYS A 37 -34.43 -31.64 -36.29
N GLY A 38 -34.86 -30.39 -36.03
CA GLY A 38 -36.09 -30.09 -35.29
C GLY A 38 -35.88 -29.70 -33.82
N GLU A 39 -34.63 -29.63 -33.33
CA GLU A 39 -34.33 -29.20 -31.95
C GLU A 39 -34.10 -27.67 -31.91
N ASP A 40 -35.18 -26.88 -31.95
CA ASP A 40 -35.11 -25.42 -31.97
C ASP A 40 -35.32 -24.78 -30.58
N THR A 41 -34.44 -25.12 -29.63
CA THR A 41 -34.54 -24.63 -28.24
C THR A 41 -33.80 -23.30 -28.03
N LYS A 42 -34.26 -22.51 -27.04
CA LYS A 42 -33.56 -21.26 -26.64
C LYS A 42 -32.13 -21.53 -26.17
N PHE A 43 -31.89 -22.66 -25.50
CA PHE A 43 -30.56 -23.12 -25.10
C PHE A 43 -29.60 -23.23 -26.29
N LEU A 44 -30.00 -23.94 -27.36
CA LEU A 44 -29.14 -24.10 -28.55
C LEU A 44 -28.90 -22.78 -29.28
N LYS A 45 -29.90 -21.89 -29.32
CA LYS A 45 -29.75 -20.52 -29.87
C LYS A 45 -28.76 -19.70 -29.05
N ALA A 46 -28.86 -19.71 -27.72
CA ALA A 46 -27.93 -19.02 -26.84
C ALA A 46 -26.50 -19.56 -26.98
N TRP A 47 -26.35 -20.89 -27.05
CA TRP A 47 -25.04 -21.52 -27.21
C TRP A 47 -24.41 -21.20 -28.57
N LYS A 48 -25.20 -21.17 -29.65
CA LYS A 48 -24.78 -20.71 -30.97
C LYS A 48 -24.29 -19.26 -30.93
N ALA A 49 -25.07 -18.36 -30.35
CA ALA A 49 -24.74 -16.96 -30.23
C ALA A 49 -23.43 -16.75 -29.43
N HIS A 50 -23.23 -17.51 -28.36
CA HIS A 50 -21.99 -17.51 -27.58
C HIS A 50 -20.77 -17.94 -28.38
N ILE A 51 -20.88 -19.01 -29.19
CA ILE A 51 -19.77 -19.47 -30.04
C ILE A 51 -19.48 -18.46 -31.16
N LEU A 52 -20.52 -17.87 -31.78
CA LEU A 52 -20.38 -16.81 -32.78
C LEU A 52 -19.63 -15.61 -32.21
N TYR A 53 -19.96 -15.19 -30.98
CA TYR A 53 -19.28 -14.11 -30.28
C TYR A 53 -17.78 -14.40 -30.06
N ARG A 54 -17.43 -15.65 -29.70
CA ARG A 54 -16.04 -16.08 -29.47
C ARG A 54 -15.22 -16.23 -30.76
N HIS A 55 -15.82 -16.06 -31.93
CA HIS A 55 -15.12 -16.24 -33.19
C HIS A 55 -14.11 -15.09 -33.44
N ALA A 56 -13.04 -15.41 -34.17
CA ALA A 56 -11.99 -14.44 -34.53
C ALA A 56 -12.40 -13.46 -35.66
N ASP A 57 -13.52 -13.74 -36.32
CA ASP A 57 -14.06 -12.95 -37.44
C ASP A 57 -15.10 -11.96 -36.91
N ASP A 58 -14.91 -10.67 -37.19
CA ASP A 58 -15.76 -9.60 -36.71
C ASP A 58 -17.21 -9.71 -37.19
N SER A 59 -17.44 -10.27 -38.39
CA SER A 59 -18.80 -10.47 -38.91
C SER A 59 -19.58 -11.50 -38.09
N HIS A 60 -18.92 -12.60 -37.72
CA HIS A 60 -19.47 -13.63 -36.86
C HIS A 60 -19.66 -13.12 -35.44
N ARG A 61 -18.70 -12.33 -34.93
CA ARG A 61 -18.79 -11.71 -33.60
C ARG A 61 -19.99 -10.78 -33.51
N GLN A 62 -20.17 -9.88 -34.48
CA GLN A 62 -21.31 -8.96 -34.52
C GLN A 62 -22.65 -9.70 -34.60
N ARG A 63 -22.73 -10.76 -35.41
CA ARG A 63 -23.91 -11.64 -35.41
C ARG A 63 -24.18 -12.27 -34.05
N GLY A 64 -23.14 -12.76 -33.37
CA GLY A 64 -23.27 -13.31 -32.02
C GLY A 64 -23.82 -12.30 -31.02
N ILE A 65 -23.40 -11.04 -31.12
CA ILE A 65 -23.93 -9.92 -30.32
C ILE A 65 -25.42 -9.72 -30.58
N THR A 66 -25.82 -9.55 -31.84
CA THR A 66 -27.22 -9.32 -32.22
C THR A 66 -28.11 -10.49 -31.77
N GLU A 67 -27.72 -11.73 -32.10
CA GLU A 67 -28.48 -12.93 -31.73
C GLU A 67 -28.63 -13.06 -30.19
N THR A 68 -27.60 -12.70 -29.42
CA THR A 68 -27.67 -12.71 -27.94
C THR A 68 -28.65 -11.66 -27.41
N LEU A 69 -28.61 -10.43 -27.93
CA LEU A 69 -29.48 -9.34 -27.49
C LEU A 69 -30.95 -9.61 -27.83
N ASP A 70 -31.22 -10.19 -29.00
CA ASP A 70 -32.58 -10.57 -29.41
C ASP A 70 -33.15 -11.66 -28.49
N LEU A 71 -32.34 -12.65 -28.12
CA LEU A 71 -32.74 -13.69 -27.16
C LEU A 71 -33.06 -13.13 -25.77
N CYS A 72 -32.33 -12.10 -25.32
CA CYS A 72 -32.59 -11.44 -24.04
C CYS A 72 -33.90 -10.61 -24.04
N LYS A 73 -34.31 -10.11 -25.22
CA LYS A 73 -35.54 -9.33 -25.39
C LYS A 73 -36.78 -10.18 -25.67
N GLY A 74 -36.61 -11.45 -26.06
CA GLY A 74 -37.71 -12.32 -26.49
C GLY A 74 -38.79 -12.57 -25.42
N GLU A 75 -40.03 -12.71 -25.89
CA GLU A 75 -41.20 -13.09 -25.08
C GLU A 75 -41.74 -14.46 -25.55
N PRO A 76 -42.04 -15.41 -24.64
CA PRO A 76 -41.84 -15.35 -23.18
C PRO A 76 -40.35 -15.30 -22.82
N PRO A 77 -39.96 -14.83 -21.62
CA PRO A 77 -38.55 -14.78 -21.21
C PRO A 77 -37.93 -16.18 -21.12
N ALA A 78 -36.60 -16.25 -21.15
CA ALA A 78 -35.88 -17.47 -20.81
C ALA A 78 -35.97 -17.71 -19.29
N THR A 79 -36.33 -18.93 -18.88
CA THR A 79 -36.42 -19.32 -17.45
C THR A 79 -35.53 -20.52 -17.11
N ASP A 80 -34.84 -21.06 -18.12
CA ASP A 80 -33.94 -22.19 -17.99
C ASP A 80 -32.55 -21.68 -17.55
N LEU A 81 -31.99 -22.24 -16.49
CA LEU A 81 -30.76 -21.75 -15.87
C LEU A 81 -29.57 -21.84 -16.81
N ASP A 82 -29.40 -22.96 -17.52
CA ASP A 82 -28.28 -23.14 -18.45
C ASP A 82 -28.32 -22.12 -19.59
N THR A 83 -29.51 -21.84 -20.13
CA THR A 83 -29.72 -20.80 -21.15
C THR A 83 -29.38 -19.42 -20.60
N LEU A 84 -29.84 -19.08 -19.39
CA LEU A 84 -29.58 -17.80 -18.74
C LEU A 84 -28.09 -17.60 -18.42
N ASP A 85 -27.41 -18.64 -17.94
CA ASP A 85 -25.98 -18.63 -17.65
C ASP A 85 -25.15 -18.36 -18.91
N ILE A 86 -25.48 -19.00 -20.04
CA ILE A 86 -24.80 -18.77 -21.32
C ILE A 86 -25.00 -17.33 -21.81
N LEU A 87 -26.24 -16.83 -21.75
CA LEU A 87 -26.54 -15.44 -22.13
C LEU A 87 -25.78 -14.46 -21.22
N TYR A 88 -25.82 -14.66 -19.90
CA TYR A 88 -25.11 -13.83 -18.93
C TYR A 88 -23.60 -13.85 -19.15
N GLN A 89 -22.97 -15.01 -19.36
CA GLN A 89 -21.54 -15.11 -19.66
C GLN A 89 -21.16 -14.40 -20.97
N THR A 90 -22.04 -14.45 -21.98
CA THR A 90 -21.83 -13.76 -23.25
C THR A 90 -21.90 -12.24 -23.05
N LEU A 91 -22.96 -11.75 -22.39
CA LEU A 91 -23.14 -10.33 -22.08
C LEU A 91 -22.01 -9.78 -21.20
N LYS A 92 -21.56 -10.53 -20.18
CA LYS A 92 -20.44 -10.15 -19.31
C LYS A 92 -19.14 -9.95 -20.09
N ARG A 93 -18.91 -10.73 -21.15
CA ARG A 93 -17.74 -10.58 -22.02
C ARG A 93 -17.86 -9.42 -23.00
N MET A 94 -19.07 -8.94 -23.29
CA MET A 94 -19.30 -7.78 -24.16
C MET A 94 -18.97 -6.46 -23.43
N GLY A 95 -19.18 -6.41 -22.11
CA GLY A 95 -18.76 -5.31 -21.23
C GLY A 95 -19.69 -4.08 -21.22
N ASP A 96 -20.42 -3.83 -22.30
CA ASP A 96 -21.30 -2.66 -22.49
C ASP A 96 -22.80 -2.93 -22.18
N GLN A 97 -23.16 -4.18 -21.86
CA GLN A 97 -24.56 -4.62 -21.70
C GLN A 97 -25.00 -4.80 -20.25
N ALA A 98 -24.57 -3.92 -19.33
CA ALA A 98 -24.92 -3.99 -17.91
C ALA A 98 -26.45 -4.04 -17.68
N GLU A 99 -27.21 -3.17 -18.36
CA GLU A 99 -28.66 -3.11 -18.19
C GLU A 99 -29.39 -4.35 -18.73
N THR A 100 -28.92 -4.88 -19.85
CA THR A 100 -29.45 -6.13 -20.41
C THR A 100 -29.21 -7.31 -19.47
N MET A 101 -28.06 -7.37 -18.79
CA MET A 101 -27.79 -8.39 -17.77
C MET A 101 -28.75 -8.30 -16.58
N ARG A 102 -29.03 -7.08 -16.09
CA ARG A 102 -29.98 -6.86 -14.98
C ARG A 102 -31.38 -7.31 -15.33
N THR A 103 -31.85 -6.88 -16.49
CA THR A 103 -33.23 -7.12 -16.94
C THR A 103 -33.46 -8.59 -17.31
N LEU A 104 -32.43 -9.31 -17.78
CA LEU A 104 -32.51 -10.74 -18.10
C LEU A 104 -32.98 -11.57 -16.91
N TRP A 105 -32.30 -11.45 -15.77
CA TRP A 105 -32.63 -12.20 -14.56
C TRP A 105 -33.91 -11.70 -13.90
N GLU A 106 -34.16 -10.38 -13.91
CA GLU A 106 -35.39 -9.81 -13.36
C GLU A 106 -36.64 -10.34 -14.10
N LYS A 107 -36.60 -10.44 -15.43
CA LYS A 107 -37.70 -11.00 -16.23
C LYS A 107 -37.91 -12.49 -15.96
N ALA A 108 -36.82 -13.25 -15.88
CA ALA A 108 -36.90 -14.69 -15.58
C ALA A 108 -37.52 -14.94 -14.19
N SER A 109 -37.03 -14.21 -13.19
CA SER A 109 -37.54 -14.26 -11.80
C SER A 109 -39.03 -13.93 -11.71
N LYS A 110 -39.49 -12.88 -12.42
CA LYS A 110 -40.92 -12.53 -12.46
C LYS A 110 -41.79 -13.58 -13.15
N ALA A 111 -41.25 -14.28 -14.15
CA ALA A 111 -41.98 -15.35 -14.84
C ALA A 111 -42.17 -16.60 -13.96
N LYS A 112 -41.23 -16.88 -13.05
CA LYS A 112 -41.30 -17.99 -12.09
C LYS A 112 -40.94 -17.54 -10.66
N PRO A 113 -41.84 -16.81 -9.97
CA PRO A 113 -41.55 -16.23 -8.66
C PRO A 113 -41.35 -17.26 -7.53
N GLN A 114 -41.90 -18.47 -7.68
CA GLN A 114 -41.83 -19.57 -6.71
C GLN A 114 -40.63 -20.51 -6.93
N ASP A 115 -39.83 -20.29 -7.97
CA ASP A 115 -38.64 -21.10 -8.28
C ASP A 115 -37.43 -20.58 -7.47
N LEU A 116 -37.14 -21.25 -6.35
CA LEU A 116 -36.09 -20.81 -5.43
C LEU A 116 -34.70 -20.79 -6.09
N ASP A 117 -34.38 -21.80 -6.89
CA ASP A 117 -33.06 -21.91 -7.53
C ASP A 117 -32.84 -20.76 -8.52
N LEU A 118 -33.88 -20.38 -9.27
CA LEU A 118 -33.85 -19.22 -10.15
C LEU A 118 -33.66 -17.90 -9.38
N GLN A 119 -34.40 -17.70 -8.28
CA GLN A 119 -34.27 -16.49 -7.45
C GLN A 119 -32.89 -16.39 -6.80
N MET A 120 -32.38 -17.50 -6.27
CA MET A 120 -31.06 -17.56 -5.66
C MET A 120 -29.95 -17.36 -6.69
N ARG A 121 -30.07 -17.92 -7.91
CA ARG A 121 -29.08 -17.69 -8.97
C ARG A 121 -29.00 -16.23 -9.40
N TRP A 122 -30.15 -15.57 -9.55
CA TRP A 122 -30.21 -14.13 -9.80
C TRP A 122 -29.51 -13.35 -8.68
N PHE A 123 -29.86 -13.67 -7.42
CA PHE A 123 -29.27 -13.05 -6.25
C PHE A 123 -27.74 -13.19 -6.23
N THR A 124 -27.20 -14.41 -6.39
CA THR A 124 -25.77 -14.69 -6.36
C THR A 124 -25.01 -13.92 -7.43
N TYR A 125 -25.50 -13.92 -8.68
CA TYR A 125 -24.83 -13.18 -9.76
C TYR A 125 -24.88 -11.67 -9.58
N ALA A 126 -25.97 -11.13 -9.02
CA ALA A 126 -26.03 -9.71 -8.70
C ALA A 126 -25.06 -9.36 -7.56
N PHE A 127 -25.03 -10.17 -6.49
CA PHE A 127 -24.21 -9.92 -5.31
C PHE A 127 -22.70 -10.08 -5.59
N GLU A 128 -22.29 -11.15 -6.27
CA GLU A 128 -20.88 -11.36 -6.65
C GLU A 128 -20.39 -10.38 -7.72
N GLY A 129 -21.31 -9.81 -8.50
CA GLY A 129 -21.04 -8.82 -9.54
C GLY A 129 -21.00 -7.37 -9.05
N ASP A 130 -21.07 -7.12 -7.73
CA ASP A 130 -21.18 -5.80 -7.11
C ASP A 130 -22.39 -4.96 -7.59
N ASP A 131 -23.44 -5.62 -8.12
CA ASP A 131 -24.69 -4.95 -8.52
C ASP A 131 -25.69 -4.93 -7.35
N TRP A 132 -25.44 -4.00 -6.42
CA TRP A 132 -26.19 -3.88 -5.17
C TRP A 132 -27.68 -3.65 -5.40
N LYS A 133 -28.06 -2.90 -6.45
CA LYS A 133 -29.46 -2.60 -6.77
C LYS A 133 -30.20 -3.85 -7.24
N SER A 134 -29.58 -4.63 -8.13
CA SER A 134 -30.15 -5.91 -8.57
C SER A 134 -30.21 -6.93 -7.43
N ALA A 135 -29.17 -6.99 -6.58
CA ALA A 135 -29.13 -7.88 -5.43
C ALA A 135 -30.21 -7.51 -4.40
N GLN A 136 -30.43 -6.21 -4.16
CA GLN A 136 -31.48 -5.72 -3.26
C GLN A 136 -32.88 -6.10 -3.76
N LYS A 137 -33.16 -5.93 -5.07
CA LYS A 137 -34.44 -6.36 -5.67
C LYS A 137 -34.66 -7.87 -5.55
N ALA A 138 -33.61 -8.66 -5.79
CA ALA A 138 -33.66 -10.11 -5.64
C ALA A 138 -33.94 -10.50 -4.18
N ALA A 139 -33.27 -9.87 -3.20
CA ALA A 139 -33.50 -10.10 -1.78
C ALA A 139 -34.93 -9.71 -1.34
N MET A 140 -35.49 -8.61 -1.87
CA MET A 140 -36.88 -8.22 -1.63
C MET A 140 -37.88 -9.26 -2.16
N THR A 141 -37.60 -9.82 -3.34
CA THR A 141 -38.42 -10.88 -3.93
C THR A 141 -38.33 -12.17 -3.10
N LEU A 142 -37.12 -12.54 -2.67
CA LEU A 142 -36.88 -13.69 -1.80
C LEU A 142 -37.62 -13.57 -0.46
N GLN A 143 -37.56 -12.41 0.22
CA GLN A 143 -38.23 -12.25 1.51
C GLN A 143 -39.76 -12.20 1.40
N SER A 144 -40.29 -11.76 0.24
CA SER A 144 -41.73 -11.73 -0.02
C SER A 144 -42.28 -13.12 -0.36
N ASN A 145 -41.59 -13.87 -1.23
CA ASN A 145 -42.07 -15.16 -1.72
C ASN A 145 -41.74 -16.31 -0.75
N PHE A 146 -40.68 -16.18 0.04
CA PHE A 146 -40.22 -17.20 0.99
C PHE A 146 -40.11 -16.64 2.42
N PRO A 147 -41.21 -16.16 3.02
CA PRO A 147 -41.20 -15.44 4.30
C PRO A 147 -40.81 -16.31 5.52
N LYS A 148 -40.81 -17.65 5.38
CA LYS A 148 -40.36 -18.58 6.42
C LYS A 148 -38.84 -18.49 6.67
N THR A 149 -38.09 -18.02 5.68
CA THR A 149 -36.63 -17.96 5.75
C THR A 149 -36.20 -16.56 6.17
N ARG A 150 -35.99 -16.38 7.47
CA ARG A 150 -35.66 -15.09 8.11
C ARG A 150 -34.48 -14.35 7.48
N LYS A 151 -33.42 -15.08 7.08
CA LYS A 151 -32.20 -14.45 6.52
C LYS A 151 -32.48 -13.55 5.32
N TYR A 152 -33.49 -13.85 4.51
CA TYR A 152 -33.84 -13.00 3.35
C TYR A 152 -34.32 -11.61 3.76
N TYR A 153 -34.98 -11.46 4.92
CA TYR A 153 -35.38 -10.15 5.43
C TYR A 153 -34.15 -9.31 5.80
N LEU A 154 -33.20 -9.91 6.51
CA LEU A 154 -31.95 -9.24 6.90
C LEU A 154 -31.06 -8.94 5.69
N TRP A 155 -31.01 -9.83 4.69
CA TRP A 155 -30.33 -9.57 3.43
C TRP A 155 -30.92 -8.35 2.72
N ALA A 156 -32.25 -8.22 2.69
CA ALA A 156 -32.91 -7.06 2.12
C ALA A 156 -32.57 -5.76 2.88
N ILE A 157 -32.48 -5.81 4.21
CA ILE A 157 -32.02 -4.67 5.04
C ILE A 157 -30.57 -4.31 4.69
N PHE A 158 -29.67 -5.28 4.75
CA PHE A 158 -28.24 -5.09 4.49
C PHE A 158 -27.97 -4.57 3.07
N LEU A 159 -28.64 -5.09 2.06
CA LEU A 159 -28.47 -4.62 0.68
C LEU A 159 -29.07 -3.24 0.45
N SER A 160 -30.15 -2.89 1.17
CA SER A 160 -30.66 -1.51 1.15
C SER A 160 -29.63 -0.55 1.77
N HIS A 161 -28.92 -0.97 2.82
CA HIS A 161 -27.78 -0.23 3.37
C HIS A 161 -26.62 -0.10 2.38
N LEU A 162 -26.20 -1.19 1.73
CA LEU A 162 -25.12 -1.15 0.73
C LEU A 162 -25.44 -0.20 -0.45
N VAL A 163 -26.68 -0.19 -0.95
CA VAL A 163 -27.08 0.77 -2.01
C VAL A 163 -27.08 2.20 -1.48
N ALA A 164 -27.37 2.42 -0.19
CA ALA A 164 -27.37 3.76 0.42
C ALA A 164 -25.94 4.34 0.57
N THR A 165 -24.96 3.48 0.86
CA THR A 165 -23.56 3.87 1.09
C THR A 165 -22.70 3.84 -0.18
N ASP A 166 -23.14 3.13 -1.22
CA ASP A 166 -22.41 3.02 -2.48
C ASP A 166 -22.34 4.36 -3.24
N GLN A 167 -21.11 4.80 -3.55
CA GLN A 167 -20.85 6.05 -4.26
C GLN A 167 -21.26 5.99 -5.73
N ALA A 168 -21.35 4.80 -6.34
CA ALA A 168 -21.81 4.63 -7.72
C ALA A 168 -23.34 4.79 -7.85
N SER A 169 -24.07 4.77 -6.74
CA SER A 169 -25.53 4.91 -6.72
C SER A 169 -25.98 6.38 -6.78
N SER A 170 -27.11 6.65 -7.44
CA SER A 170 -27.67 8.01 -7.55
C SER A 170 -28.06 8.58 -6.19
N GLU A 171 -28.00 9.90 -5.99
CA GLU A 171 -28.38 10.53 -4.72
C GLU A 171 -29.83 10.21 -4.32
N THR A 172 -30.73 10.12 -5.30
CA THR A 172 -32.12 9.70 -5.11
C THR A 172 -32.22 8.26 -4.62
N ASP A 173 -31.46 7.34 -5.22
CA ASP A 173 -31.43 5.95 -4.76
C ASP A 173 -30.84 5.88 -3.35
N ARG A 174 -29.75 6.59 -3.07
CA ARG A 174 -29.10 6.59 -1.76
C ARG A 174 -30.04 7.04 -0.64
N LYS A 175 -30.80 8.12 -0.84
CA LYS A 175 -31.81 8.61 0.11
C LYS A 175 -32.97 7.62 0.26
N LEU A 176 -33.48 7.07 -0.83
CA LEU A 176 -34.60 6.13 -0.83
C LEU A 176 -34.25 4.84 -0.09
N PHE A 177 -33.14 4.21 -0.46
CA PHE A 177 -32.69 2.95 0.13
C PHE A 177 -32.18 3.15 1.56
N GLY A 178 -31.58 4.29 1.90
CA GLY A 178 -31.25 4.65 3.28
C GLY A 178 -32.50 4.76 4.17
N THR A 179 -33.56 5.41 3.67
CA THR A 179 -34.85 5.47 4.39
C THR A 179 -35.49 4.09 4.53
N LEU A 180 -35.41 3.26 3.49
CA LEU A 180 -35.93 1.90 3.52
C LEU A 180 -35.18 1.03 4.54
N ALA A 181 -33.84 1.05 4.52
CA ALA A 181 -32.99 0.33 5.46
C ALA A 181 -33.31 0.72 6.90
N TYR A 182 -33.38 2.03 7.19
CA TYR A 182 -33.76 2.56 8.49
C TYR A 182 -35.12 2.03 8.93
N ARG A 183 -36.18 2.19 8.12
CA ARG A 183 -37.52 1.74 8.50
C ARG A 183 -37.60 0.24 8.74
N MET A 184 -36.95 -0.57 7.90
CA MET A 184 -36.96 -2.01 8.04
C MET A 184 -36.21 -2.49 9.28
N VAL A 185 -35.06 -1.87 9.59
CA VAL A 185 -34.26 -2.26 10.76
C VAL A 185 -34.85 -1.72 12.07
N SER A 186 -35.41 -0.51 12.10
CA SER A 186 -36.14 0.00 13.27
C SER A 186 -37.35 -0.88 13.58
N LYS A 187 -38.11 -1.29 12.56
CA LYS A 187 -39.21 -2.25 12.73
C LYS A 187 -38.72 -3.60 13.27
N ALA A 188 -37.52 -4.03 12.90
CA ALA A 188 -36.91 -5.25 13.44
C ALA A 188 -36.53 -5.10 14.92
N ALA A 189 -36.03 -3.94 15.32
CA ALA A 189 -35.76 -3.60 16.72
C ALA A 189 -37.04 -3.49 17.56
N ASP A 190 -38.08 -2.81 17.05
CA ASP A 190 -39.37 -2.67 17.73
C ASP A 190 -40.09 -4.02 17.91
N SER A 191 -39.78 -5.00 17.07
CA SER A 191 -40.34 -6.35 17.16
C SER A 191 -39.68 -7.23 18.23
N VAL A 192 -38.64 -6.76 18.91
CA VAL A 192 -37.94 -7.49 19.98
C VAL A 192 -38.84 -7.53 21.22
N PRO A 193 -39.29 -8.72 21.66
CA PRO A 193 -40.18 -8.84 22.81
C PRO A 193 -39.49 -8.40 24.11
N PRO A 194 -40.25 -7.86 25.08
CA PRO A 194 -39.71 -7.55 26.41
C PRO A 194 -39.38 -8.82 27.22
N ASP A 195 -40.07 -9.95 26.98
CA ASP A 195 -39.73 -11.24 27.60
C ASP A 195 -38.62 -11.96 26.81
N PRO A 196 -37.43 -12.19 27.42
CA PRO A 196 -36.32 -12.90 26.77
C PRO A 196 -36.62 -14.35 26.37
N LYS A 197 -37.70 -14.95 26.88
CA LYS A 197 -38.15 -16.30 26.49
C LYS A 197 -38.84 -16.32 25.14
N GLU A 198 -39.39 -15.19 24.70
CA GLU A 198 -40.13 -15.06 23.44
C GLU A 198 -39.25 -14.57 22.28
N LEU A 199 -37.95 -14.31 22.50
CA LEU A 199 -37.04 -13.72 21.52
C LEU A 199 -37.00 -14.46 20.16
N LEU A 200 -37.17 -15.78 20.16
CA LEU A 200 -37.17 -16.61 18.95
C LEU A 200 -38.53 -16.65 18.23
N SER A 201 -39.59 -16.13 18.84
CA SER A 201 -40.96 -16.22 18.33
C SER A 201 -41.24 -15.26 17.16
N PRO A 202 -40.77 -13.99 17.15
CA PRO A 202 -40.99 -13.10 16.01
C PRO A 202 -39.93 -13.34 14.92
N PRO A 203 -40.34 -13.73 13.68
CA PRO A 203 -39.40 -14.04 12.61
C PRO A 203 -38.62 -12.83 12.07
N ARG A 204 -39.04 -11.61 12.41
CA ARG A 204 -38.44 -10.35 11.94
C ARG A 204 -37.76 -9.54 13.05
N ALA A 205 -37.79 -10.02 14.30
CA ALA A 205 -37.09 -9.36 15.41
C ALA A 205 -35.57 -9.50 15.25
N ILE A 206 -34.82 -8.58 15.85
CA ILE A 206 -33.39 -8.76 16.11
C ILE A 206 -33.21 -9.87 17.16
N GLN A 207 -32.35 -10.83 16.87
CA GLN A 207 -32.14 -12.03 17.69
C GLN A 207 -30.67 -12.22 18.11
N GLY A 208 -29.74 -11.55 17.44
CA GLY A 208 -28.31 -11.70 17.71
C GLY A 208 -27.51 -10.41 17.64
N PRO A 209 -26.27 -10.41 18.17
CA PRO A 209 -25.39 -9.24 18.17
C PRO A 209 -25.10 -8.67 16.78
N GLU A 210 -24.80 -9.51 15.78
CA GLU A 210 -24.47 -9.07 14.41
C GLU A 210 -25.60 -8.26 13.74
N GLU A 211 -26.84 -8.55 14.10
CA GLU A 211 -28.01 -7.85 13.56
C GLU A 211 -28.23 -6.51 14.24
N LEU A 212 -27.92 -6.42 15.54
CA LEU A 212 -27.85 -5.14 16.24
C LEU A 212 -26.69 -4.28 15.70
N LEU A 213 -25.53 -4.89 15.41
CA LEU A 213 -24.43 -4.18 14.76
C LEU A 213 -24.81 -3.66 13.37
N LEU A 214 -25.59 -4.42 12.60
CA LEU A 214 -26.15 -3.93 11.33
C LEU A 214 -27.06 -2.71 11.55
N LEU A 215 -27.91 -2.73 12.58
CA LEU A 215 -28.72 -1.56 12.95
C LEU A 215 -27.83 -0.36 13.28
N VAL A 216 -26.83 -0.56 14.14
CA VAL A 216 -25.86 0.47 14.52
C VAL A 216 -25.22 1.07 13.28
N LYS A 217 -24.73 0.23 12.34
CA LYS A 217 -24.11 0.70 11.09
C LYS A 217 -25.05 1.53 10.23
N ILE A 218 -26.31 1.14 10.11
CA ILE A 218 -27.33 1.90 9.38
C ILE A 218 -27.55 3.27 10.05
N PHE A 219 -27.64 3.31 11.38
CA PHE A 219 -27.87 4.55 12.12
C PHE A 219 -26.63 5.46 12.07
N GLU A 220 -25.43 4.91 12.17
CA GLU A 220 -24.16 5.63 12.01
C GLU A 220 -24.07 6.28 10.63
N SER A 221 -24.43 5.56 9.56
CA SER A 221 -24.40 6.09 8.18
C SER A 221 -25.35 7.27 7.95
N GLN A 222 -26.33 7.45 8.85
CA GLN A 222 -27.34 8.52 8.80
C GLN A 222 -27.12 9.59 9.89
N GLY A 223 -26.04 9.49 10.67
CA GLY A 223 -25.71 10.44 11.75
C GLY A 223 -26.63 10.37 12.98
N ARG A 224 -27.40 9.30 13.16
CA ARG A 224 -28.38 9.13 14.25
C ARG A 224 -27.75 8.55 15.51
N HIS A 225 -26.70 9.20 16.01
CA HIS A 225 -25.91 8.68 17.13
C HIS A 225 -26.67 8.70 18.47
N ASP A 226 -27.58 9.66 18.67
CA ASP A 226 -28.42 9.75 19.87
C ASP A 226 -29.41 8.58 19.97
N GLU A 227 -29.98 8.13 18.85
CA GLU A 227 -30.85 6.95 18.80
C GLU A 227 -30.09 5.66 19.12
N ILE A 228 -28.83 5.54 18.69
CA ILE A 228 -27.98 4.41 19.06
C ILE A 228 -27.81 4.35 20.58
N VAL A 229 -27.50 5.47 21.23
CA VAL A 229 -27.37 5.53 22.69
C VAL A 229 -28.66 5.08 23.37
N LYS A 230 -29.83 5.59 22.93
CA LYS A 230 -31.15 5.18 23.47
C LYS A 230 -31.40 3.68 23.33
N ILE A 231 -31.03 3.08 22.19
CA ILE A 231 -31.19 1.63 21.98
C ILE A 231 -30.24 0.84 22.89
N LEU A 232 -29.00 1.29 23.04
CA LEU A 232 -28.01 0.62 23.90
C LEU A 232 -28.33 0.74 25.39
N ASP A 233 -29.13 1.74 25.79
CA ASP A 233 -29.66 1.90 27.15
C ASP A 233 -30.93 1.06 27.42
N SER A 234 -31.55 0.48 26.39
CA SER A 234 -32.76 -0.33 26.56
C SER A 234 -32.48 -1.67 27.25
N GLU A 235 -33.42 -2.13 28.10
CA GLU A 235 -33.26 -3.38 28.84
C GLU A 235 -33.42 -4.63 27.95
N ASN A 236 -34.24 -4.54 26.90
CA ASN A 236 -34.59 -5.67 26.03
C ASN A 236 -33.61 -5.88 24.87
N LEU A 237 -32.99 -4.82 24.34
CA LEU A 237 -32.09 -4.87 23.19
C LEU A 237 -30.69 -4.30 23.47
N GLY A 238 -30.54 -3.47 24.50
CA GLY A 238 -29.30 -2.78 24.83
C GLY A 238 -28.25 -3.64 25.54
N LEU A 239 -27.30 -2.99 26.20
CA LEU A 239 -26.10 -3.63 26.76
C LEU A 239 -26.43 -4.73 27.78
N SER A 240 -27.41 -4.48 28.64
CA SER A 240 -27.83 -5.42 29.70
C SER A 240 -28.76 -6.53 29.19
N SER A 241 -29.14 -6.51 27.91
CA SER A 241 -30.06 -7.48 27.34
C SER A 241 -29.43 -8.87 27.24
N ARG A 242 -30.27 -9.91 27.14
CA ARG A 242 -29.83 -11.28 26.87
C ARG A 242 -29.09 -11.43 25.53
N ILE A 243 -29.31 -10.51 24.59
CA ILE A 243 -28.70 -10.54 23.25
C ILE A 243 -27.23 -10.14 23.35
N ILE A 244 -26.92 -9.09 24.12
CA ILE A 244 -25.59 -8.45 24.15
C ILE A 244 -24.76 -8.85 25.37
N GLN A 245 -25.39 -9.05 26.53
CA GLN A 245 -24.73 -9.53 27.76
C GLN A 245 -23.46 -8.75 28.12
N HIS A 246 -23.52 -7.42 28.04
CA HIS A 246 -22.41 -6.50 28.32
C HIS A 246 -21.14 -6.71 27.47
N ASP A 247 -21.28 -7.19 26.24
CA ASP A 247 -20.17 -7.30 25.29
C ASP A 247 -19.44 -5.95 25.11
N TRP A 248 -18.12 -5.97 25.32
CA TRP A 248 -17.24 -4.80 25.27
C TRP A 248 -17.26 -4.09 23.91
N SER A 249 -17.50 -4.81 22.81
CA SER A 249 -17.62 -4.22 21.48
C SER A 249 -18.76 -3.19 21.41
N PHE A 250 -19.90 -3.46 22.07
CA PHE A 250 -21.03 -2.54 22.15
C PHE A 250 -20.84 -1.42 23.17
N VAL A 251 -20.04 -1.65 24.21
CA VAL A 251 -19.56 -0.58 25.10
C VAL A 251 -18.74 0.43 24.27
N GLY A 252 -17.82 -0.05 23.44
CA GLY A 252 -17.07 0.77 22.48
C GLY A 252 -17.97 1.57 21.52
N VAL A 253 -19.02 0.93 20.98
CA VAL A 253 -20.03 1.61 20.15
C VAL A 253 -20.74 2.72 20.91
N LYS A 254 -21.16 2.47 22.16
CA LYS A 254 -21.82 3.48 22.99
C LYS A 254 -20.89 4.66 23.29
N LEU A 255 -19.63 4.39 23.66
CA LEU A 255 -18.62 5.43 23.90
C LEU A 255 -18.43 6.33 22.66
N SER A 256 -18.25 5.72 21.48
CA SER A 256 -18.11 6.47 20.23
C SER A 256 -19.38 7.23 19.85
N SER A 257 -20.56 6.66 20.12
CA SER A 257 -21.85 7.31 19.83
C SER A 257 -22.10 8.51 20.75
N LEU A 258 -21.73 8.43 22.03
CA LEU A 258 -21.80 9.56 22.97
C LEU A 258 -20.86 10.70 22.55
N GLU A 259 -19.65 10.38 22.08
CA GLU A 259 -18.69 11.36 21.52
C GLU A 259 -19.28 12.06 20.28
N LYS A 260 -19.77 11.28 19.31
CA LYS A 260 -20.31 11.82 18.03
C LYS A 260 -21.65 12.53 18.18
N ALA A 261 -22.47 12.17 19.18
CA ALA A 261 -23.73 12.84 19.50
C ALA A 261 -23.53 14.09 20.39
N GLU A 262 -22.28 14.41 20.76
CA GLU A 262 -21.94 15.54 21.64
C GLU A 262 -22.64 15.50 22.99
N MET A 263 -22.96 14.30 23.50
CA MET A 263 -23.68 14.10 24.75
C MET A 263 -22.72 14.13 25.94
N TRP A 264 -21.95 15.21 26.09
CA TRP A 264 -20.78 15.29 26.98
C TRP A 264 -21.07 14.99 28.45
N THR A 265 -22.20 15.46 28.99
CA THR A 265 -22.57 15.21 30.39
C THR A 265 -22.85 13.73 30.65
N GLN A 266 -23.61 13.08 29.75
CA GLN A 266 -23.86 11.65 29.82
C GLN A 266 -22.60 10.84 29.55
N GLY A 267 -21.76 11.26 28.59
CA GLY A 267 -20.46 10.67 28.30
C GLY A 267 -19.52 10.68 29.50
N LEU A 268 -19.45 11.80 30.22
CA LEU A 268 -18.64 11.94 31.43
C LEU A 268 -19.15 11.04 32.56
N CYS A 269 -20.46 11.01 32.81
CA CYS A 269 -21.05 10.12 33.81
C CYS A 269 -20.79 8.65 33.46
N TYR A 270 -21.08 8.25 32.23
CA TYR A 270 -20.90 6.88 31.79
C TYR A 270 -19.44 6.42 31.87
N ALA A 271 -18.48 7.26 31.45
CA ALA A 271 -17.06 6.93 31.57
C ALA A 271 -16.62 6.79 33.04
N ARG A 272 -17.11 7.65 33.95
CA ARG A 272 -16.85 7.53 35.40
C ARG A 272 -17.45 6.27 36.00
N ASP A 273 -18.66 5.90 35.59
CA ASP A 273 -19.34 4.69 36.07
C ASP A 273 -18.58 3.43 35.65
N LEU A 274 -18.08 3.39 34.41
CA LEU A 274 -17.23 2.30 33.93
C LEU A 274 -15.92 2.19 34.72
N LEU A 275 -15.26 3.33 34.99
CA LEU A 275 -13.99 3.42 35.72
C LEU A 275 -14.14 3.39 37.26
N GLY A 276 -15.37 3.26 37.77
CA GLY A 276 -15.66 3.24 39.20
C GLY A 276 -14.95 2.09 39.92
N ILE A 277 -14.25 2.39 41.01
CA ILE A 277 -13.55 1.39 41.82
C ILE A 277 -14.54 0.81 42.84
N HIS A 278 -14.75 -0.51 42.75
CA HIS A 278 -15.62 -1.24 43.66
C HIS A 278 -14.80 -2.11 44.62
N ASN A 279 -15.37 -2.43 45.79
CA ASN A 279 -14.65 -3.11 46.88
C ASN A 279 -14.49 -4.63 46.66
N ASN A 280 -15.16 -5.22 45.67
CA ASN A 280 -15.12 -6.67 45.44
C ASN A 280 -13.92 -7.07 44.57
N GLU A 281 -13.30 -8.20 44.91
CA GLU A 281 -12.08 -8.70 44.24
C GLU A 281 -12.31 -9.11 42.78
N GLU A 282 -13.51 -9.61 42.45
CA GLU A 282 -13.92 -9.93 41.08
C GLU A 282 -14.09 -8.67 40.21
N GLU A 283 -14.67 -7.61 40.78
CA GLU A 283 -14.86 -6.32 40.09
C GLU A 283 -13.51 -5.63 39.81
N ARG A 284 -12.51 -5.81 40.68
CA ARG A 284 -11.14 -5.33 40.43
C ARG A 284 -10.46 -6.04 39.25
N LYS A 285 -10.78 -7.30 38.98
CA LYS A 285 -10.29 -7.99 37.78
C LYS A 285 -10.95 -7.44 36.53
N THR A 286 -12.27 -7.19 36.57
CA THR A 286 -12.98 -6.53 35.45
C THR A 286 -12.53 -5.09 35.21
N LEU A 287 -11.98 -4.40 36.22
CA LEU A 287 -11.44 -3.05 36.08
C LEU A 287 -10.25 -2.97 35.10
N GLN A 288 -9.47 -4.05 34.96
CA GLN A 288 -8.39 -4.09 33.96
C GLN A 288 -8.93 -4.04 32.52
N GLU A 289 -10.07 -4.69 32.26
CA GLU A 289 -10.75 -4.64 30.96
C GLU A 289 -11.36 -3.26 30.70
N ARG A 290 -11.77 -2.56 31.78
CA ARG A 290 -12.34 -1.21 31.71
C ARG A 290 -11.31 -0.09 31.64
N ASP A 291 -10.06 -0.36 32.00
CA ASP A 291 -8.91 0.54 31.85
C ASP A 291 -8.49 0.64 30.36
N ASP A 292 -9.44 1.02 29.51
CA ASP A 292 -9.31 1.16 28.07
C ASP A 292 -9.17 2.65 27.73
N TRP A 293 -8.22 2.98 26.84
CA TRP A 293 -8.01 4.34 26.39
C TRP A 293 -9.27 4.97 25.78
N ALA A 294 -10.16 4.20 25.15
CA ALA A 294 -11.43 4.74 24.62
C ALA A 294 -12.31 5.36 25.71
N VAL A 295 -12.35 4.75 26.91
CA VAL A 295 -13.11 5.25 28.05
C VAL A 295 -12.47 6.53 28.61
N TRP A 296 -11.16 6.50 28.82
CA TRP A 296 -10.40 7.67 29.29
C TRP A 296 -10.44 8.83 28.30
N LYS A 297 -10.34 8.56 26.99
CA LYS A 297 -10.47 9.54 25.92
C LYS A 297 -11.83 10.23 25.99
N LEU A 298 -12.94 9.49 26.12
CA LEU A 298 -14.27 10.09 26.25
C LEU A 298 -14.37 10.96 27.52
N LEU A 299 -13.83 10.50 28.65
CA LEU A 299 -13.79 11.25 29.90
C LEU A 299 -13.03 12.58 29.75
N VAL A 300 -11.86 12.56 29.12
CA VAL A 300 -11.03 13.76 28.88
C VAL A 300 -11.71 14.70 27.90
N ILE A 301 -12.21 14.20 26.76
CA ILE A 301 -12.90 15.01 25.73
C ILE A 301 -14.18 15.63 26.29
N SER A 302 -15.00 14.86 27.01
CA SER A 302 -16.22 15.38 27.64
C SER A 302 -15.90 16.48 28.65
N THR A 303 -14.85 16.31 29.46
CA THR A 303 -14.40 17.34 30.41
C THR A 303 -13.96 18.62 29.70
N ARG A 304 -13.18 18.50 28.62
CA ARG A 304 -12.73 19.64 27.81
C ARG A 304 -13.89 20.40 27.17
N ASN A 305 -14.87 19.70 26.60
CA ASN A 305 -16.01 20.33 25.92
C ASN A 305 -17.04 20.94 26.88
N ILE A 306 -17.22 20.37 28.07
CA ILE A 306 -18.04 20.99 29.14
C ILE A 306 -17.41 22.32 29.59
N ASN A 307 -16.08 22.43 29.54
CA ASN A 307 -15.30 23.65 29.76
C ASN A 307 -15.66 24.41 31.06
N SER A 308 -15.93 23.66 32.13
CA SER A 308 -16.21 24.17 33.47
C SER A 308 -15.04 23.85 34.41
N GLN A 309 -14.56 24.86 35.15
CA GLN A 309 -13.48 24.68 36.12
C GLN A 309 -13.83 23.63 37.18
N GLU A 310 -15.07 23.60 37.64
CA GLU A 310 -15.56 22.61 38.61
C GLU A 310 -15.47 21.18 38.05
N THR A 311 -15.82 21.02 36.78
CA THR A 311 -15.78 19.72 36.09
C THR A 311 -14.35 19.23 35.89
N THR A 312 -13.44 20.14 35.52
CA THR A 312 -12.01 19.82 35.37
C THR A 312 -11.39 19.40 36.70
N VAL A 313 -11.64 20.15 37.78
CA VAL A 313 -11.14 19.83 39.12
C VAL A 313 -11.70 18.49 39.62
N ALA A 314 -13.02 18.26 39.45
CA ALA A 314 -13.65 17.00 39.83
C ALA A 314 -13.08 15.80 39.07
N THR A 315 -12.78 15.98 37.78
CA THR A 315 -12.22 14.92 36.93
C THR A 315 -10.75 14.62 37.27
N LEU A 316 -9.93 15.65 37.51
CA LEU A 316 -8.55 15.46 37.98
C LEU A 316 -8.49 14.79 39.35
N LYS A 317 -9.44 15.11 40.24
CA LYS A 317 -9.59 14.41 41.52
C LYS A 317 -9.93 12.93 41.28
N PHE A 318 -10.93 12.64 40.45
CA PHE A 318 -11.29 11.26 40.11
C PHE A 318 -10.11 10.46 39.54
N ILE A 319 -9.33 11.04 38.63
CA ILE A 319 -8.14 10.39 38.08
C ILE A 319 -7.09 10.15 39.17
N SER A 320 -6.92 11.09 40.10
CA SER A 320 -5.97 10.94 41.21
C SER A 320 -6.40 9.82 42.15
N ASP A 321 -7.67 9.78 42.54
CA ASP A 321 -8.26 8.72 43.36
C ASP A 321 -8.12 7.34 42.67
N PHE A 322 -8.27 7.31 41.33
CA PHE A 322 -8.04 6.11 40.53
C PHE A 322 -6.59 5.66 40.57
N LEU A 323 -5.63 6.59 40.41
CA LEU A 323 -4.20 6.31 40.47
C LEU A 323 -3.72 5.89 41.86
N GLU A 324 -4.37 6.32 42.95
CA GLU A 324 -4.07 5.80 44.29
C GLU A 324 -4.40 4.30 44.39
N SER A 325 -5.47 3.86 43.73
CA SER A 325 -5.90 2.47 43.72
C SER A 325 -5.17 1.61 42.68
N VAL A 326 -4.89 2.19 41.50
CA VAL A 326 -4.25 1.54 40.35
C VAL A 326 -3.06 2.38 39.86
N PRO A 327 -1.97 2.47 40.64
CA PRO A 327 -0.86 3.40 40.36
C PRO A 327 -0.11 3.10 39.06
N LYS A 328 -0.21 1.87 38.55
CA LYS A 328 0.46 1.41 37.32
C LYS A 328 -0.37 1.63 36.04
N SER A 329 -1.57 2.20 36.13
CA SER A 329 -2.40 2.44 34.94
C SER A 329 -1.77 3.50 34.03
N ARG A 330 -1.26 3.07 32.87
CA ARG A 330 -0.71 3.96 31.84
C ARG A 330 -1.79 4.94 31.33
N ASN A 331 -3.01 4.45 31.10
CA ASN A 331 -4.08 5.26 30.53
C ASN A 331 -4.55 6.37 31.48
N ALA A 332 -4.69 6.08 32.78
CA ALA A 332 -5.04 7.10 33.78
C ALA A 332 -3.95 8.17 33.92
N GLN A 333 -2.67 7.76 33.90
CA GLN A 333 -1.53 8.68 33.93
C GLN A 333 -1.50 9.59 32.68
N LEU A 334 -1.76 9.04 31.49
CA LEU A 334 -1.89 9.79 30.24
C LEU A 334 -3.09 10.73 30.25
N ALA A 335 -4.25 10.29 30.75
CA ALA A 335 -5.44 11.14 30.87
C ALA A 335 -5.19 12.35 31.77
N ARG A 336 -4.44 12.16 32.86
CA ARG A 336 -3.99 13.25 33.73
C ARG A 336 -3.07 14.23 33.00
N LEU A 337 -2.07 13.73 32.28
CA LEU A 337 -1.17 14.55 31.46
C LEU A 337 -1.94 15.35 30.41
N ASP A 338 -2.88 14.70 29.72
CA ASP A 338 -3.65 15.30 28.64
C ASP A 338 -4.54 16.47 29.13
N LEU A 339 -5.17 16.33 30.30
CA LEU A 339 -5.92 17.41 30.93
C LEU A 339 -5.03 18.59 31.37
N ILE A 340 -3.87 18.31 31.99
CA ILE A 340 -2.92 19.35 32.40
C ILE A 340 -2.38 20.09 31.18
N HIS A 341 -1.99 19.36 30.14
CA HIS A 341 -1.50 19.91 28.88
C HIS A 341 -2.54 20.83 28.22
N SER A 342 -3.81 20.41 28.14
CA SER A 342 -4.88 21.30 27.67
C SER A 342 -5.11 22.50 28.56
N GLY A 343 -5.01 22.34 29.88
CA GLY A 343 -5.07 23.45 30.82
C GLY A 343 -4.00 24.50 30.54
N VAL A 344 -2.77 24.07 30.24
CA VAL A 344 -1.67 24.96 29.86
C VAL A 344 -1.94 25.66 28.53
N LEU A 345 -2.38 24.93 27.50
CA LEU A 345 -2.72 25.52 26.20
C LEU A 345 -3.87 26.54 26.29
N ALA A 346 -4.84 26.31 27.18
CA ALA A 346 -5.95 27.23 27.45
C ALA A 346 -5.59 28.40 28.37
N GLY A 347 -4.37 28.42 28.94
CA GLY A 347 -3.92 29.45 29.91
C GLY A 347 -4.47 29.27 31.33
N ASN A 348 -5.09 28.13 31.64
CA ASN A 348 -5.70 27.81 32.93
C ASN A 348 -4.72 27.17 33.93
N SER A 349 -3.65 26.53 33.44
CA SER A 349 -2.60 25.88 34.24
C SER A 349 -1.22 26.47 33.95
N LYS A 350 -0.31 26.39 34.91
CA LYS A 350 1.06 26.90 34.75
C LYS A 350 1.95 25.88 34.04
N MET A 351 2.89 26.37 33.23
CA MET A 351 3.88 25.51 32.53
C MET A 351 4.66 24.59 33.50
N GLY A 352 4.99 25.08 34.69
CA GLY A 352 5.68 24.29 35.72
C GLY A 352 4.88 23.07 36.21
N GLU A 353 3.55 23.11 36.15
CA GLU A 353 2.69 21.96 36.49
C GLU A 353 2.83 20.85 35.44
N LEU A 354 2.93 21.21 34.15
CA LEU A 354 3.15 20.26 33.07
C LEU A 354 4.53 19.62 33.15
N VAL A 355 5.59 20.40 33.43
CA VAL A 355 6.94 19.86 33.65
C VAL A 355 6.94 18.83 34.78
N PHE A 356 6.31 19.16 35.92
CA PHE A 356 6.21 18.24 37.05
C PHE A 356 5.41 16.98 36.72
N ALA A 357 4.29 17.12 35.98
CA ALA A 357 3.50 15.98 35.56
C ALA A 357 4.28 15.05 34.61
N CYS A 358 5.06 15.61 33.67
CA CYS A 358 5.97 14.85 32.80
C CYS A 358 7.04 14.11 33.61
N GLN A 359 7.60 14.73 34.65
CA GLN A 359 8.58 14.08 35.54
C GLN A 359 7.97 12.89 36.28
N GLN A 360 6.78 13.06 36.86
CA GLN A 360 6.07 11.97 37.52
C GLN A 360 5.75 10.81 36.58
N TYR A 361 5.36 11.12 35.34
CA TYR A 361 5.11 10.10 34.31
C TYR A 361 6.39 9.36 33.96
N PHE A 362 7.48 10.09 33.76
CA PHE A 362 8.79 9.52 33.46
C PHE A 362 9.27 8.59 34.58
N ASP A 363 9.20 9.00 35.85
CA ASP A 363 9.60 8.15 36.96
C ASP A 363 8.85 6.83 37.02
N SER A 364 7.56 6.86 36.68
CA SER A 364 6.69 5.69 36.67
C SER A 364 6.95 4.76 35.48
N ASN A 365 7.37 5.32 34.33
CA ASN A 365 7.44 4.59 33.05
C ASN A 365 8.83 4.55 32.38
N LYS A 366 9.88 5.13 32.98
CA LYS A 366 11.22 5.24 32.36
C LYS A 366 11.81 3.92 31.88
N ASN A 367 11.46 2.81 32.52
CA ASN A 367 11.90 1.46 32.13
C ASN A 367 11.03 0.81 31.03
N LYS A 368 10.14 1.57 30.38
CA LYS A 368 9.24 1.11 29.33
C LYS A 368 9.54 1.85 28.03
N LEU A 369 9.64 1.12 26.92
CA LEU A 369 10.02 1.69 25.61
C LEU A 369 9.02 2.71 25.06
N TYR A 370 7.75 2.61 25.45
CA TYR A 370 6.70 3.56 25.06
C TYR A 370 6.81 4.92 25.79
N CYS A 371 7.67 5.07 26.80
CA CYS A 371 7.77 6.29 27.60
C CYS A 371 8.17 7.50 26.73
N PHE A 372 9.12 7.32 25.81
CA PHE A 372 9.51 8.37 24.86
C PHE A 372 8.33 8.82 23.99
N SER A 373 7.64 7.88 23.33
CA SER A 373 6.53 8.21 22.42
C SER A 373 5.37 8.90 23.13
N ASP A 374 5.09 8.50 24.37
CA ASP A 374 4.04 9.09 25.19
C ASP A 374 4.34 10.53 25.60
N LEU A 375 5.60 10.83 25.92
CA LEU A 375 6.02 12.16 26.37
C LEU A 375 6.26 13.15 25.23
N GLN A 376 6.51 12.67 24.00
CA GLN A 376 6.87 13.50 22.86
C GLN A 376 5.86 14.64 22.60
N LEU A 377 4.56 14.35 22.67
CA LEU A 377 3.51 15.36 22.46
C LEU A 377 3.58 16.47 23.52
N TYR A 378 3.71 16.10 24.79
CA TYR A 378 3.67 17.03 25.92
C TYR A 378 4.94 17.87 26.05
N LEU A 379 6.11 17.29 25.77
CA LEU A 379 7.39 18.00 25.81
C LEU A 379 7.51 19.02 24.69
N THR A 380 6.86 18.79 23.55
CA THR A 380 6.83 19.75 22.42
C THR A 380 6.14 21.07 22.80
N ALA A 381 5.21 21.05 23.77
CA ALA A 381 4.51 22.24 24.24
C ALA A 381 5.31 23.08 25.26
N LEU A 382 6.41 22.53 25.80
CA LEU A 382 7.25 23.20 26.78
C LEU A 382 8.23 24.16 26.12
N ASP A 383 8.67 25.18 26.88
CA ASP A 383 9.80 26.01 26.47
C ASP A 383 11.12 25.24 26.53
N LYS A 384 12.10 25.70 25.75
CA LYS A 384 13.42 25.08 25.61
C LYS A 384 14.17 24.92 26.93
N GLU A 385 14.06 25.87 27.86
CA GLU A 385 14.75 25.79 29.16
C GLU A 385 14.14 24.66 30.00
N SER A 386 12.82 24.56 30.01
CA SER A 386 12.08 23.49 30.67
C SER A 386 12.40 22.11 30.07
N VAL A 387 12.48 22.00 28.73
CA VAL A 387 12.85 20.73 28.06
C VAL A 387 14.28 20.34 28.38
N SER A 388 15.24 21.27 28.34
CA SER A 388 16.64 20.99 28.72
C SER A 388 16.75 20.46 30.15
N LYS A 389 16.07 21.11 31.10
CA LYS A 389 16.02 20.66 32.50
C LYS A 389 15.39 19.27 32.63
N PHE A 390 14.36 18.97 31.82
CA PHE A 390 13.73 17.66 31.80
C PHE A 390 14.66 16.57 31.25
N VAL A 391 15.38 16.84 30.16
CA VAL A 391 16.36 15.88 29.59
C VAL A 391 17.48 15.62 30.60
N GLU A 392 18.02 16.66 31.25
CA GLU A 392 18.99 16.48 32.33
C GLU A 392 18.44 15.64 33.49
N TYR A 393 17.19 15.86 33.86
CA TYR A 393 16.51 15.08 34.89
C TYR A 393 16.39 13.60 34.49
N ALA A 394 16.05 13.31 33.24
CA ALA A 394 15.96 11.95 32.70
C ALA A 394 17.29 11.19 32.79
N PHE A 395 18.43 11.88 32.62
CA PHE A 395 19.77 11.30 32.82
C PHE A 395 20.12 11.11 34.30
N LYS A 396 19.74 12.03 35.19
CA LYS A 396 20.00 11.92 36.64
C LYS A 396 19.22 10.79 37.29
N GLY A 397 18.01 10.47 36.80
CA GLY A 397 17.15 9.42 37.33
C GLY A 397 17.57 7.97 37.05
N GLN A 398 18.79 7.74 36.55
CA GLN A 398 19.33 6.42 36.18
C GLN A 398 20.00 5.69 37.36
N GLU A 399 19.30 5.45 38.46
CA GLU A 399 19.82 4.62 39.56
C GLU A 399 19.72 3.11 39.28
N GLN A 400 20.68 2.36 39.83
CA GLN A 400 20.98 0.94 39.58
C GLN A 400 19.76 0.03 39.69
N SER A 401 19.23 -0.44 38.55
CA SER A 401 18.25 -1.52 38.53
C SER A 401 18.89 -2.85 38.96
N VAL A 402 18.11 -3.67 39.66
CA VAL A 402 18.49 -5.01 40.16
C VAL A 402 19.13 -5.87 39.06
N LYS A 403 20.17 -6.64 39.41
CA LYS A 403 20.82 -7.59 38.49
C LYS A 403 19.80 -8.62 37.96
N CYS A 404 19.83 -8.88 36.65
CA CYS A 404 18.97 -9.81 35.86
C CYS A 404 17.55 -9.32 35.50
N ASP A 405 17.38 -8.07 35.04
CA ASP A 405 16.15 -7.63 34.36
C ASP A 405 16.42 -7.37 32.85
N PRO A 406 15.68 -7.98 31.90
CA PRO A 406 15.76 -7.65 30.47
C PRO A 406 15.44 -6.18 30.13
N PHE A 407 14.83 -5.42 31.05
CA PHE A 407 14.58 -3.98 30.89
C PHE A 407 15.70 -3.09 31.47
N LYS A 408 16.82 -3.68 31.92
CA LYS A 408 18.01 -2.95 32.38
C LYS A 408 18.52 -2.06 31.25
N GLY A 409 18.67 -0.76 31.52
CA GLY A 409 19.15 0.24 30.55
C GLY A 409 18.07 0.93 29.71
N VAL A 410 16.79 0.51 29.78
CA VAL A 410 15.70 1.16 29.01
C VAL A 410 15.50 2.63 29.37
N ALA A 411 15.70 3.00 30.65
CA ALA A 411 15.67 4.40 31.08
C ALA A 411 16.74 5.25 30.36
N THR A 412 17.95 4.69 30.18
CA THR A 412 19.03 5.34 29.44
C THR A 412 18.70 5.48 27.97
N ILE A 413 18.10 4.46 27.36
CA ILE A 413 17.64 4.50 25.97
C ILE A 413 16.59 5.59 25.78
N ASN A 414 15.60 5.67 26.66
CA ASN A 414 14.58 6.72 26.61
C ASN A 414 15.19 8.12 26.79
N ALA A 415 16.15 8.30 27.70
CA ALA A 415 16.86 9.57 27.88
C ALA A 415 17.65 9.97 26.62
N LEU A 416 18.31 9.02 25.96
CA LEU A 416 19.01 9.26 24.69
C LEU A 416 18.05 9.58 23.53
N LYS A 417 16.88 8.94 23.47
CA LYS A 417 15.83 9.31 22.49
C LYS A 417 15.33 10.74 22.71
N LEU A 418 15.13 11.14 23.96
CA LEU A 418 14.75 12.51 24.33
C LEU A 418 15.84 13.51 23.94
N GLU A 419 17.11 13.19 24.20
CA GLU A 419 18.26 14.02 23.77
C GLU A 419 18.34 14.16 22.25
N TYR A 420 18.20 13.05 21.51
CA TYR A 420 18.16 13.06 20.04
C TYR A 420 17.04 13.94 19.50
N CYS A 421 15.85 13.81 20.07
CA CYS A 421 14.65 14.52 19.62
C CYS A 421 14.74 16.03 19.93
N PHE A 422 15.17 16.42 21.13
CA PHE A 422 15.00 17.79 21.61
C PHE A 422 16.30 18.62 21.76
N MET A 423 17.47 17.98 21.88
CA MET A 423 18.72 18.68 22.18
C MET A 423 19.66 18.78 20.97
N LEU A 424 19.69 17.77 20.10
CA LEU A 424 20.62 17.75 18.96
C LEU A 424 20.19 18.64 17.79
N LEU A 425 18.93 19.05 17.74
CA LEU A 425 18.41 20.05 16.81
C LEU A 425 17.60 21.08 17.60
N THR A 426 18.11 22.30 17.68
CA THR A 426 17.47 23.35 18.48
C THR A 426 17.28 24.62 17.66
N ASP A 427 16.04 25.11 17.52
CA ASP A 427 15.69 26.32 16.76
C ASP A 427 16.26 26.33 15.31
N GLY A 428 16.29 25.16 14.66
CA GLY A 428 16.89 24.97 13.32
C GLY A 428 18.42 24.97 13.30
N THR A 429 19.07 25.16 14.45
CA THR A 429 20.52 25.08 14.62
C THR A 429 20.90 23.66 15.02
N ILE A 430 21.76 23.04 14.22
CA ILE A 430 22.28 21.69 14.45
C ILE A 430 23.36 21.76 15.54
N ALA A 431 23.38 20.78 16.44
CA ALA A 431 24.43 20.62 17.44
C ALA A 431 25.83 20.55 16.78
N SER A 432 26.88 20.92 17.53
CA SER A 432 28.24 20.86 16.98
C SER A 432 28.60 19.43 16.59
N ARG A 433 29.48 19.28 15.59
CA ARG A 433 29.98 17.96 15.16
C ARG A 433 30.47 17.12 16.36
N SER A 434 31.23 17.74 17.27
CA SER A 434 31.72 17.09 18.49
C SER A 434 30.60 16.57 19.42
N GLN A 435 29.49 17.29 19.55
CA GLN A 435 28.35 16.88 20.38
C GLN A 435 27.64 15.67 19.79
N VAL A 436 27.47 15.63 18.47
CA VAL A 436 26.82 14.49 17.80
C VAL A 436 27.75 13.28 17.79
N GLU A 437 29.06 13.46 17.58
CA GLU A 437 30.04 12.38 17.71
C GLU A 437 30.10 11.80 19.13
N ASP A 438 30.03 12.65 20.17
CA ASP A 438 29.90 12.19 21.56
C ASP A 438 28.60 11.39 21.78
N PHE A 439 27.47 11.90 21.29
CA PHE A 439 26.18 11.19 21.37
C PHE A 439 26.24 9.80 20.72
N ILE A 440 26.81 9.71 19.51
CA ILE A 440 26.99 8.43 18.80
C ILE A 440 27.89 7.50 19.62
N SER A 441 29.00 8.02 20.13
CA SER A 441 29.94 7.25 20.96
C SER A 441 29.25 6.69 22.22
N ARG A 442 28.43 7.50 22.91
CA ARG A 442 27.63 7.06 24.06
C ARG A 442 26.62 5.99 23.69
N CYS A 443 25.93 6.12 22.55
CA CYS A 443 24.99 5.09 22.09
C CYS A 443 25.69 3.75 21.85
N LEU A 444 26.83 3.75 21.16
CA LEU A 444 27.61 2.54 20.87
C LEU A 444 28.24 1.93 22.13
N GLN A 445 28.71 2.77 23.05
CA GLN A 445 29.25 2.32 24.33
C GLN A 445 28.17 1.60 25.16
N VAL A 446 27.01 2.23 25.34
CA VAL A 446 25.89 1.62 26.09
C VAL A 446 25.39 0.35 25.40
N TYR A 447 25.38 0.32 24.07
CA TYR A 447 25.04 -0.88 23.29
C TYR A 447 25.99 -2.05 23.59
N ARG A 448 27.30 -1.79 23.65
CA ARG A 448 28.33 -2.80 23.93
C ARG A 448 28.31 -3.29 25.37
N GLU A 449 27.97 -2.42 26.31
CA GLU A 449 27.87 -2.75 27.74
C GLU A 449 26.56 -3.50 28.09
N ALA A 450 25.58 -3.52 27.19
CA ALA A 450 24.32 -4.21 27.40
C ALA A 450 24.50 -5.74 27.39
N ASP A 451 23.93 -6.41 28.39
CA ASP A 451 23.92 -7.88 28.49
C ASP A 451 23.12 -8.46 27.29
N ARG A 452 23.70 -9.43 26.57
CA ARG A 452 23.09 -10.08 25.39
C ARG A 452 22.98 -11.60 25.56
N PRO A 453 21.95 -12.25 24.99
CA PRO A 453 21.87 -13.70 24.95
C PRO A 453 23.10 -14.31 24.25
N GLU A 454 23.54 -15.49 24.68
CA GLU A 454 24.67 -16.17 24.04
C GLU A 454 24.35 -16.53 22.57
N ARG A 455 25.32 -16.29 21.68
CA ARG A 455 25.25 -16.63 20.23
C ARG A 455 25.10 -18.14 19.94
N SER A 456 25.28 -18.99 20.95
CA SER A 456 25.07 -20.45 20.90
C SER A 456 23.58 -20.84 20.89
N SER A 457 22.69 -19.90 21.24
CA SER A 457 21.24 -20.05 21.05
C SER A 457 20.90 -20.07 19.55
N ALA A 458 19.88 -20.85 19.16
CA ALA A 458 19.51 -20.95 17.75
C ALA A 458 19.16 -19.54 17.20
N PRO A 459 19.61 -19.16 15.99
CA PRO A 459 19.34 -17.82 15.44
C PRO A 459 17.86 -17.42 15.47
N SER A 460 16.95 -18.39 15.27
CA SER A 460 15.49 -18.21 15.36
C SER A 460 14.94 -17.88 16.75
N THR A 461 15.79 -17.89 17.79
CA THR A 461 15.43 -17.55 19.18
C THR A 461 16.01 -16.21 19.65
N ILE A 462 16.80 -15.53 18.81
CA ILE A 462 17.35 -14.20 19.13
C ILE A 462 16.33 -13.13 18.72
N GLU A 463 15.46 -12.75 19.66
CA GLU A 463 14.51 -11.65 19.51
C GLU A 463 15.20 -10.29 19.56
N SER A 464 14.60 -9.28 18.93
CA SER A 464 15.06 -7.88 19.00
C SER A 464 15.13 -7.42 20.45
N GLN A 465 16.25 -6.79 20.82
CA GLN A 465 16.49 -6.31 22.17
C GLN A 465 16.24 -4.81 22.27
N PRO A 466 15.78 -4.29 23.44
CA PRO A 466 15.64 -2.84 23.63
C PRO A 466 16.91 -2.06 23.29
N SER A 467 18.09 -2.62 23.61
CA SER A 467 19.39 -2.00 23.34
C SER A 467 19.70 -1.84 21.84
N ASP A 468 19.02 -2.55 20.95
CA ASP A 468 19.20 -2.40 19.50
C ASP A 468 18.83 -0.98 19.01
N ASP A 469 17.91 -0.30 19.70
CA ASP A 469 17.54 1.10 19.44
C ASP A 469 18.74 2.04 19.48
N LEU A 470 19.80 1.70 20.24
CA LEU A 470 21.00 2.52 20.35
C LEU A 470 21.83 2.52 19.06
N CYS A 471 21.95 1.36 18.39
CA CYS A 471 22.60 1.29 17.07
C CYS A 471 21.76 1.99 16.00
N LEU A 472 20.43 1.87 16.08
CA LEU A 472 19.54 2.61 15.20
C LEU A 472 19.67 4.12 15.42
N LEU A 473 19.69 4.60 16.68
CA LEU A 473 19.92 6.01 17.01
C LEU A 473 21.28 6.51 16.53
N ALA A 474 22.34 5.72 16.68
CA ALA A 474 23.67 6.05 16.17
C ALA A 474 23.65 6.24 14.63
N ALA A 475 23.03 5.31 13.90
CA ALA A 475 22.87 5.41 12.45
C ALA A 475 21.98 6.60 12.04
N MET A 476 20.86 6.83 12.75
CA MET A 476 19.96 7.96 12.50
C MET A 476 20.65 9.30 12.74
N SER A 477 21.45 9.44 13.81
CA SER A 477 22.25 10.63 14.09
C SER A 477 23.26 10.92 12.99
N LEU A 478 23.97 9.90 12.51
CA LEU A 478 24.88 10.05 11.36
C LEU A 478 24.12 10.56 10.13
N ILE A 479 23.00 9.92 9.79
CA ILE A 479 22.21 10.26 8.61
C ILE A 479 21.65 11.69 8.69
N ARG A 480 21.06 12.06 9.83
CA ARG A 480 20.40 13.34 10.02
C ARG A 480 21.37 14.51 10.07
N PHE A 481 22.49 14.36 10.77
CA PHE A 481 23.40 15.47 11.03
C PHE A 481 24.64 15.49 10.13
N GLY A 482 24.98 14.36 9.49
CA GLY A 482 26.16 14.23 8.63
C GLY A 482 26.16 15.13 7.39
N GLY A 483 24.99 15.49 6.85
CA GLY A 483 24.88 16.37 5.68
C GLY A 483 25.38 17.79 5.93
N ALA A 484 25.12 18.33 7.12
CA ALA A 484 25.58 19.66 7.50
C ALA A 484 27.11 19.77 7.58
N TRP A 485 27.81 18.66 7.84
CA TRP A 485 29.26 18.64 8.02
C TRP A 485 30.03 18.47 6.72
N VAL A 486 29.46 17.72 5.76
CA VAL A 486 30.15 17.33 4.53
C VAL A 486 29.77 18.21 3.34
N SER A 487 28.51 18.60 3.21
CA SER A 487 27.99 19.27 2.01
C SER A 487 27.56 20.72 2.24
N GLY A 488 27.52 21.19 3.49
CA GLY A 488 27.09 22.54 3.86
C GLY A 488 25.59 22.83 3.64
N THR A 489 24.87 21.96 2.94
CA THR A 489 23.42 21.98 2.74
C THR A 489 22.72 20.97 3.64
N GLN A 490 21.71 21.40 4.40
CA GLN A 490 21.02 20.58 5.40
C GLN A 490 20.21 19.40 4.80
N ASP A 491 19.82 19.46 3.53
CA ASP A 491 18.89 18.49 2.93
C ASP A 491 19.55 17.32 2.17
N GLN A 492 20.87 17.37 1.92
CA GLN A 492 21.57 16.32 1.18
C GLN A 492 22.35 15.41 2.12
N ILE A 493 21.92 14.15 2.22
CA ILE A 493 22.64 13.10 2.95
C ILE A 493 23.80 12.60 2.08
N PRO A 494 25.07 12.75 2.51
CA PRO A 494 26.21 12.26 1.77
C PRO A 494 26.20 10.74 1.69
N ASN A 495 26.52 10.17 0.53
CA ASN A 495 26.53 8.72 0.35
C ASN A 495 27.57 8.01 1.25
N THR A 496 28.64 8.70 1.60
CA THR A 496 29.68 8.20 2.52
C THR A 496 29.13 7.98 3.93
N ILE A 497 28.26 8.87 4.41
CA ILE A 497 27.55 8.73 5.68
C ILE A 497 26.59 7.54 5.63
N LEU A 498 25.93 7.31 4.48
CA LEU A 498 25.07 6.13 4.29
C LEU A 498 25.85 4.83 4.39
N ILE A 499 27.07 4.75 3.85
CA ILE A 499 27.94 3.57 3.97
C ILE A 499 28.30 3.32 5.45
N ARG A 500 28.63 4.37 6.21
CA ARG A 500 28.92 4.27 7.66
C ARG A 500 27.71 3.78 8.45
N ALA A 501 26.54 4.35 8.17
CA ALA A 501 25.29 3.93 8.80
C ALA A 501 24.95 2.47 8.47
N ALA A 502 25.16 2.03 7.22
CA ALA A 502 24.98 0.64 6.83
C ALA A 502 25.90 -0.30 7.61
N ALA A 503 27.18 0.04 7.78
CA ALA A 503 28.12 -0.78 8.55
C ALA A 503 27.66 -0.97 10.00
N ILE A 504 27.19 0.09 10.68
CA ILE A 504 26.63 0.01 12.04
C ILE A 504 25.41 -0.93 12.09
N LEU A 505 24.53 -0.84 11.11
CA LEU A 505 23.33 -1.68 11.05
C LEU A 505 23.64 -3.14 10.71
N GLU A 506 24.63 -3.42 9.86
CA GLU A 506 25.11 -4.78 9.62
C GLU A 506 25.71 -5.38 10.89
N ARG A 507 26.50 -4.61 11.64
CA ARG A 507 27.00 -5.05 12.95
C ARG A 507 25.87 -5.37 13.92
N LEU A 508 24.81 -4.56 13.94
CA LEU A 508 23.60 -4.81 14.73
C LEU A 508 22.91 -6.11 14.28
N LEU A 509 22.74 -6.34 12.97
CA LEU A 509 22.08 -7.56 12.47
C LEU A 509 22.89 -8.84 12.68
N VAL A 510 24.21 -8.75 12.88
CA VAL A 510 25.02 -9.89 13.35
C VAL A 510 24.59 -10.31 14.76
N ASP A 511 24.29 -9.35 15.64
CA ASP A 511 23.87 -9.66 17.01
C ASP A 511 22.36 -9.90 17.13
N SER A 512 21.53 -9.25 16.30
CA SER A 512 20.07 -9.32 16.31
C SER A 512 19.51 -9.54 14.88
N PRO A 513 19.61 -10.75 14.31
CA PRO A 513 19.32 -11.02 12.89
C PRO A 513 17.87 -10.75 12.45
N HIS A 514 16.93 -10.76 13.41
CA HIS A 514 15.50 -10.58 13.17
C HIS A 514 15.00 -9.15 13.42
N ASN A 515 15.90 -8.18 13.64
CA ASN A 515 15.51 -6.78 13.80
C ASN A 515 14.99 -6.18 12.49
N TYR A 516 13.66 -6.08 12.36
CA TYR A 516 13.02 -5.63 11.13
C TYR A 516 13.25 -4.14 10.85
N GLN A 517 13.42 -3.30 11.87
CA GLN A 517 13.66 -1.85 11.70
C GLN A 517 15.04 -1.63 11.08
N ALA A 518 16.07 -2.30 11.61
CA ALA A 518 17.41 -2.27 11.05
C ALA A 518 17.45 -2.84 9.62
N THR A 519 16.76 -3.96 9.39
CA THR A 519 16.66 -4.59 8.08
C THR A 519 15.98 -3.68 7.05
N LEU A 520 14.85 -3.05 7.39
CA LEU A 520 14.15 -2.10 6.50
C LEU A 520 15.00 -0.86 6.21
N LEU A 521 15.70 -0.33 7.22
CA LEU A 521 16.60 0.80 7.03
C LEU A 521 17.78 0.44 6.12
N LEU A 522 18.37 -0.75 6.28
CA LEU A 522 19.40 -1.25 5.37
C LEU A 522 18.89 -1.39 3.94
N VAL A 523 17.68 -1.91 3.73
CA VAL A 523 17.07 -1.96 2.39
C VAL A 523 17.03 -0.57 1.76
N ARG A 524 16.57 0.46 2.50
CA ARG A 524 16.54 1.84 1.98
C ARG A 524 17.93 2.40 1.73
N ILE A 525 18.88 2.16 2.61
CA ILE A 525 20.28 2.61 2.45
C ILE A 525 20.89 1.94 1.21
N TYR A 526 20.77 0.63 1.07
CA TYR A 526 21.31 -0.11 -0.09
C TYR A 526 20.70 0.35 -1.40
N LEU A 527 19.38 0.59 -1.44
CA LEU A 527 18.77 1.16 -2.63
C LEU A 527 19.33 2.54 -2.94
N ARG A 528 19.50 3.43 -1.94
CA ARG A 528 20.11 4.76 -2.12
C ARG A 528 21.55 4.69 -2.63
N LEU A 529 22.33 3.72 -2.15
CA LEU A 529 23.69 3.45 -2.60
C LEU A 529 23.74 2.78 -3.98
N GLY A 530 22.62 2.44 -4.60
CA GLY A 530 22.59 1.70 -5.87
C GLY A 530 22.97 0.21 -5.73
N ALA A 531 23.06 -0.30 -4.49
CA ALA A 531 23.42 -1.67 -4.15
C ALA A 531 22.18 -2.58 -4.16
N GLY A 532 21.57 -2.75 -5.33
CA GLY A 532 20.26 -3.41 -5.47
C GLY A 532 20.21 -4.88 -5.05
N SER A 533 21.27 -5.67 -5.27
CA SER A 533 21.28 -7.08 -4.87
C SER A 533 21.38 -7.27 -3.35
N LEU A 534 22.11 -6.38 -2.67
CA LEU A 534 22.10 -6.32 -1.21
C LEU A 534 20.74 -5.89 -0.65
N ALA A 535 20.06 -4.96 -1.33
CA ALA A 535 18.68 -4.61 -0.95
C ALA A 535 17.73 -5.81 -1.09
N LEU A 536 17.86 -6.61 -2.16
CA LEU A 536 17.11 -7.86 -2.34
C LEU A 536 17.44 -8.88 -1.23
N LYS A 537 18.73 -9.09 -0.94
CA LYS A 537 19.21 -9.97 0.14
C LYS A 537 18.67 -9.56 1.50
N ALA A 538 18.76 -8.29 1.87
CA ALA A 538 18.23 -7.78 3.12
C ALA A 538 16.69 -7.91 3.18
N PHE A 539 15.99 -7.59 2.09
CA PHE A 539 14.52 -7.67 2.05
C PHE A 539 14.01 -9.11 2.13
N SER A 540 14.74 -10.09 1.59
CA SER A 540 14.38 -11.52 1.68
C SER A 540 14.22 -12.00 3.13
N LYS A 541 15.04 -11.47 4.05
CA LYS A 541 15.00 -11.80 5.48
C LYS A 541 13.67 -11.40 6.15
N LEU A 542 12.97 -10.40 5.62
CA LEU A 542 11.68 -9.95 6.14
C LEU A 542 10.53 -10.91 5.82
N SER A 543 10.71 -11.85 4.87
CA SER A 543 9.70 -12.85 4.50
C SER A 543 8.31 -12.28 4.20
N VAL A 544 8.26 -11.16 3.45
CA VAL A 544 7.03 -10.43 3.10
C VAL A 544 6.03 -11.30 2.36
N LYS A 545 4.78 -11.37 2.85
CA LYS A 545 3.69 -12.20 2.33
C LYS A 545 2.33 -11.49 2.35
N GLN A 546 1.46 -11.87 1.41
CA GLN A 546 0.04 -11.47 1.37
C GLN A 546 -0.16 -9.94 1.45
N MET A 547 -0.92 -9.44 2.44
CA MET A 547 -1.23 -8.02 2.62
C MET A 547 0.02 -7.14 2.79
N GLN A 548 1.14 -7.71 3.23
CA GLN A 548 2.40 -6.96 3.33
C GLN A 548 2.96 -6.54 1.97
N PHE A 549 2.52 -7.16 0.87
CA PHE A 549 2.78 -6.59 -0.46
C PHE A 549 2.16 -5.19 -0.57
N GLU A 550 0.89 -5.02 -0.17
CA GLU A 550 0.19 -3.72 -0.23
C GLU A 550 0.86 -2.67 0.68
N THR A 551 1.22 -3.05 1.91
CA THR A 551 1.60 -2.08 2.94
C THR A 551 3.10 -1.88 3.08
N VAL A 552 3.94 -2.90 2.85
CA VAL A 552 5.39 -2.89 3.18
C VAL A 552 6.29 -3.01 1.94
N ALA A 553 5.90 -3.76 0.90
CA ALA A 553 6.80 -4.07 -0.23
C ALA A 553 7.26 -2.85 -1.03
N HIS A 554 6.53 -1.72 -0.94
CA HIS A 554 6.95 -0.45 -1.51
C HIS A 554 8.35 0.00 -1.02
N ASN A 555 8.81 -0.48 0.15
CA ASN A 555 10.14 -0.18 0.67
C ASN A 555 11.26 -0.68 -0.25
N LEU A 556 11.06 -1.83 -0.90
CA LEU A 556 11.97 -2.37 -1.90
C LEU A 556 11.55 -1.97 -3.33
N PHE A 557 10.26 -2.09 -3.66
CA PHE A 557 9.80 -2.07 -5.05
C PHE A 557 9.83 -0.68 -5.69
N THR A 558 9.76 0.39 -4.90
CA THR A 558 9.73 1.75 -5.43
C THR A 558 10.99 2.05 -6.25
N ARG A 559 10.82 2.28 -7.57
CA ARG A 559 11.90 2.54 -8.55
C ARG A 559 12.90 1.38 -8.74
N LEU A 560 12.63 0.19 -8.21
CA LEU A 560 13.53 -0.97 -8.36
C LEU A 560 13.76 -1.34 -9.83
N ALA A 561 12.74 -1.17 -10.68
CA ALA A 561 12.81 -1.39 -12.13
C ALA A 561 13.84 -0.50 -12.86
N THR A 562 14.35 0.53 -12.18
CA THR A 562 15.36 1.47 -12.69
C THR A 562 16.59 1.54 -11.80
N ILE A 563 16.71 0.65 -10.80
CA ILE A 563 17.92 0.54 -9.95
C ILE A 563 18.58 -0.81 -10.23
N HIS A 564 17.79 -1.90 -10.23
CA HIS A 564 18.27 -3.27 -10.41
C HIS A 564 17.16 -4.12 -11.05
N PRO A 565 16.91 -3.99 -12.38
CA PRO A 565 15.81 -4.69 -13.07
C PRO A 565 16.10 -6.15 -13.43
N HIS A 566 17.33 -6.62 -13.24
CA HIS A 566 17.83 -7.96 -13.58
C HIS A 566 17.96 -8.84 -12.34
N SER A 567 18.09 -10.15 -12.53
CA SER A 567 18.31 -11.09 -11.43
C SER A 567 19.69 -10.90 -10.80
N ALA A 568 19.72 -10.81 -9.47
CA ALA A 568 20.92 -10.93 -8.65
C ALA A 568 21.37 -12.40 -8.57
N PRO A 569 22.60 -12.68 -8.09
CA PRO A 569 23.03 -14.05 -7.82
C PRO A 569 22.12 -14.76 -6.82
N PRO A 570 22.01 -16.10 -6.88
CA PRO A 570 21.22 -16.87 -5.93
C PRO A 570 21.68 -16.62 -4.49
N ILE A 571 20.72 -16.33 -3.62
CA ILE A 571 20.96 -16.13 -2.18
C ILE A 571 20.70 -17.44 -1.46
N GLU A 572 21.61 -17.86 -0.59
CA GLU A 572 21.48 -19.08 0.19
C GLU A 572 20.20 -19.05 1.06
N GLY A 573 19.39 -20.11 0.96
CA GLY A 573 18.14 -20.25 1.71
C GLY A 573 16.96 -19.40 1.21
N ALA A 574 17.14 -18.60 0.15
CA ALA A 574 16.09 -17.73 -0.39
C ALA A 574 15.34 -18.38 -1.58
N GLU A 575 14.11 -17.94 -1.82
CA GLU A 575 13.33 -18.37 -2.98
C GLU A 575 13.74 -17.60 -4.24
N TYR A 576 13.42 -18.11 -5.44
CA TYR A 576 13.77 -17.45 -6.72
C TYR A 576 13.31 -15.99 -6.80
N LYS A 577 12.14 -15.69 -6.25
CA LYS A 577 11.57 -14.35 -6.16
C LYS A 577 12.38 -13.37 -5.29
N ASP A 578 13.26 -13.86 -4.44
CA ASP A 578 13.98 -13.04 -3.46
C ASP A 578 15.25 -12.43 -4.07
N PHE A 579 15.75 -13.00 -5.17
CA PHE A 579 16.87 -12.47 -5.95
C PHE A 579 16.52 -12.13 -7.41
N ASP A 580 15.35 -12.54 -7.91
CA ASP A 580 14.81 -12.11 -9.21
C ASP A 580 13.68 -11.08 -9.03
N PRO A 581 13.93 -9.78 -9.31
CA PRO A 581 12.94 -8.71 -9.17
C PRO A 581 11.66 -8.96 -9.97
N GLN A 582 11.77 -9.49 -11.19
CA GLN A 582 10.61 -9.71 -12.05
C GLN A 582 9.64 -10.74 -11.42
N SER A 583 10.17 -11.84 -10.90
CA SER A 583 9.44 -12.85 -10.13
C SER A 583 8.84 -12.28 -8.83
N ALA A 584 9.57 -11.41 -8.13
CA ALA A 584 9.07 -10.72 -6.93
C ALA A 584 7.78 -9.92 -7.22
N PHE A 585 7.80 -9.09 -8.27
CA PHE A 585 6.64 -8.30 -8.70
C PHE A 585 5.49 -9.20 -9.16
N VAL A 586 5.78 -10.29 -9.87
CA VAL A 586 4.78 -11.29 -10.27
C VAL A 586 4.08 -11.90 -9.05
N GLN A 587 4.83 -12.27 -8.01
CA GLN A 587 4.24 -12.82 -6.80
C GLN A 587 3.32 -11.80 -6.11
N ALA A 588 3.76 -10.55 -6.03
CA ALA A 588 2.96 -9.48 -5.46
C ALA A 588 1.66 -9.21 -6.26
N LEU A 589 1.71 -9.30 -7.59
CA LEU A 589 0.52 -9.21 -8.44
C LEU A 589 -0.40 -10.43 -8.32
N ASN A 590 0.14 -11.62 -8.06
CA ASN A 590 -0.64 -12.82 -7.80
C ASN A 590 -1.42 -12.73 -6.48
N PHE A 591 -0.90 -12.00 -5.48
CA PHE A 591 -1.64 -11.69 -4.25
C PHE A 591 -2.95 -10.97 -4.56
N TYR A 592 -2.96 -9.90 -5.36
CA TYR A 592 -4.20 -9.18 -5.69
C TYR A 592 -5.23 -10.06 -6.41
N ARG A 593 -4.77 -10.88 -7.37
CA ARG A 593 -5.66 -11.81 -8.08
C ARG A 593 -6.28 -12.83 -7.12
N THR A 594 -5.49 -13.33 -6.19
CA THR A 594 -5.94 -14.27 -5.16
C THR A 594 -6.91 -13.58 -4.21
N ALA A 595 -6.60 -12.36 -3.75
CA ALA A 595 -7.42 -11.55 -2.89
C ALA A 595 -8.79 -11.24 -3.52
N GLU A 596 -8.85 -10.92 -4.81
CA GLU A 596 -10.11 -10.70 -5.52
C GLU A 596 -11.00 -11.95 -5.51
N THR A 597 -10.43 -13.13 -5.69
CA THR A 597 -11.18 -14.40 -5.68
C THR A 597 -11.62 -14.79 -4.26
N THR A 598 -10.73 -14.66 -3.28
CA THR A 598 -11.02 -15.07 -1.90
C THR A 598 -12.00 -14.13 -1.21
N THR A 599 -11.91 -12.82 -1.45
CA THR A 599 -12.85 -11.83 -0.90
C THR A 599 -14.28 -12.06 -1.40
N VAL A 600 -14.50 -12.32 -2.69
CA VAL A 600 -15.82 -12.69 -3.23
C VAL A 600 -16.40 -13.90 -2.50
N LYS A 601 -15.62 -14.98 -2.35
CA LYS A 601 -16.05 -16.19 -1.64
C LYS A 601 -16.36 -15.92 -0.16
N HIS A 602 -15.53 -15.13 0.53
CA HIS A 602 -15.76 -14.79 1.93
C HIS A 602 -17.01 -13.92 2.11
N ARG A 603 -17.30 -12.99 1.19
CA ARG A 603 -18.54 -12.20 1.22
C ARG A 603 -19.78 -13.08 1.08
N SER A 604 -19.79 -13.99 0.11
CA SER A 604 -20.92 -14.92 -0.11
C SER A 604 -21.14 -15.82 1.12
N ASN A 605 -20.06 -16.43 1.65
CA ASN A 605 -20.15 -17.26 2.85
C ASN A 605 -20.56 -16.46 4.10
N GLY A 606 -20.02 -15.25 4.27
CA GLY A 606 -20.34 -14.36 5.39
C GLY A 606 -21.82 -13.99 5.41
N LEU A 607 -22.44 -13.83 4.24
CA LEU A 607 -23.86 -13.49 4.13
C LEU A 607 -24.77 -14.64 4.60
N ASP A 608 -24.42 -15.88 4.27
CA ASP A 608 -25.13 -17.06 4.76
C ASP A 608 -24.95 -17.27 6.27
N LEU A 609 -23.81 -16.86 6.83
CA LEU A 609 -23.53 -16.89 8.27
C LEU A 609 -24.10 -15.68 9.04
N GLY A 610 -24.64 -14.66 8.34
CA GLY A 610 -25.20 -13.47 8.95
C GLY A 610 -24.18 -12.45 9.49
N SER A 611 -22.94 -12.44 8.97
CA SER A 611 -21.88 -11.53 9.43
C SER A 611 -21.79 -10.24 8.60
N TYR A 612 -22.82 -9.40 8.71
CA TYR A 612 -23.04 -8.26 7.81
C TYR A 612 -21.93 -7.19 7.85
N VAL A 613 -21.42 -6.86 9.04
CA VAL A 613 -20.39 -5.83 9.20
C VAL A 613 -19.06 -6.27 8.59
N ASN A 614 -18.69 -7.54 8.77
CA ASN A 614 -17.48 -8.09 8.17
C ASN A 614 -17.59 -8.18 6.64
N ILE A 615 -18.78 -8.41 6.10
CA ILE A 615 -19.02 -8.36 4.64
C ILE A 615 -18.79 -6.95 4.12
N GLU A 616 -19.36 -5.92 4.77
CA GLU A 616 -19.13 -4.51 4.41
C GLU A 616 -17.63 -4.17 4.42
N GLY A 617 -16.91 -4.57 5.49
CA GLY A 617 -15.47 -4.42 5.57
C GLY A 617 -14.71 -5.16 4.46
N THR A 618 -15.18 -6.35 4.07
CA THR A 618 -14.60 -7.13 2.96
C THR A 618 -14.85 -6.47 1.60
N ILE A 619 -16.03 -5.90 1.38
CA ILE A 619 -16.35 -5.11 0.17
C ILE A 619 -15.40 -3.92 0.07
N GLU A 620 -15.22 -3.21 1.18
CA GLU A 620 -14.32 -2.05 1.22
C GLU A 620 -12.85 -2.46 1.00
N LEU A 621 -12.39 -3.54 1.62
CA LEU A 621 -11.05 -4.08 1.37
C LEU A 621 -10.85 -4.45 -0.10
N GLN A 622 -11.82 -5.12 -0.72
CA GLN A 622 -11.74 -5.48 -2.13
C GLN A 622 -11.67 -4.24 -3.02
N ARG A 623 -12.49 -3.21 -2.73
CA ARG A 623 -12.46 -1.92 -3.45
C ARG A 623 -11.09 -1.26 -3.34
N ARG A 624 -10.56 -1.14 -2.12
CA ARG A 624 -9.23 -0.55 -1.84
C ARG A 624 -8.10 -1.30 -2.56
N LEU A 625 -8.12 -2.64 -2.55
CA LEU A 625 -7.13 -3.46 -3.26
C LEU A 625 -7.29 -3.40 -4.78
N LYS A 626 -8.52 -3.31 -5.29
CA LYS A 626 -8.81 -3.22 -6.73
C LYS A 626 -8.20 -1.95 -7.33
N PHE A 627 -8.36 -0.83 -6.65
CA PHE A 627 -7.89 0.50 -7.05
C PHE A 627 -6.55 0.91 -6.44
N SER A 628 -5.83 -0.05 -5.83
CA SER A 628 -4.55 0.21 -5.18
C SER A 628 -3.52 0.81 -6.13
N ILE A 629 -2.83 1.85 -5.67
CA ILE A 629 -1.68 2.43 -6.37
C ILE A 629 -0.56 1.41 -6.52
N CYS A 630 -0.31 0.60 -5.49
CA CYS A 630 0.72 -0.44 -5.50
C CYS A 630 0.47 -1.45 -6.61
N ARG A 631 -0.78 -1.91 -6.76
CA ARG A 631 -1.20 -2.81 -7.85
C ARG A 631 -0.86 -2.25 -9.23
N ARG A 632 -1.14 -0.97 -9.47
CA ARG A 632 -0.85 -0.32 -10.76
C ARG A 632 0.63 -0.09 -10.97
N MET A 633 1.35 0.40 -9.94
CA MET A 633 2.79 0.58 -9.98
C MET A 633 3.52 -0.73 -10.32
N TRP A 634 3.17 -1.84 -9.65
CA TRP A 634 3.85 -3.12 -9.89
C TRP A 634 3.56 -3.69 -11.28
N ALA A 635 2.34 -3.52 -11.79
CA ALA A 635 2.01 -3.90 -13.16
C ALA A 635 2.83 -3.11 -14.18
N LEU A 636 3.04 -1.81 -13.96
CA LEU A 636 3.85 -0.95 -14.82
C LEU A 636 5.35 -1.29 -14.73
N ASP A 637 5.87 -1.47 -13.51
CA ASP A 637 7.28 -1.74 -13.28
C ASP A 637 7.71 -3.14 -13.72
N VAL A 638 6.89 -4.19 -13.53
CA VAL A 638 7.24 -5.54 -14.04
C VAL A 638 7.31 -5.57 -15.57
N ARG A 639 6.47 -4.76 -16.23
CA ARG A 639 6.49 -4.58 -17.69
C ARG A 639 7.70 -3.74 -18.12
N ARG A 640 8.10 -2.73 -17.34
CA ARG A 640 9.36 -1.99 -17.54
C ARG A 640 10.58 -2.91 -17.42
N MET A 641 10.65 -3.73 -16.37
CA MET A 641 11.70 -4.73 -16.20
C MET A 641 11.76 -5.68 -17.40
N GLN A 642 10.59 -6.14 -17.89
CA GLN A 642 10.54 -6.97 -19.10
C GLN A 642 11.17 -6.29 -20.32
N ARG A 643 10.94 -4.97 -20.49
CA ARG A 643 11.52 -4.19 -21.59
C ARG A 643 13.02 -4.01 -21.45
N LEU A 644 13.52 -3.78 -20.24
CA LEU A 644 14.92 -3.48 -19.96
C LEU A 644 15.79 -4.74 -19.89
N ALA A 645 15.38 -5.72 -19.08
CA ALA A 645 16.15 -6.93 -18.77
C ALA A 645 15.71 -8.16 -19.58
N GLY A 646 14.53 -8.16 -20.20
CA GLY A 646 13.97 -9.31 -20.92
C GLY A 646 13.11 -10.22 -20.04
N GLY A 647 13.08 -11.51 -20.35
CA GLY A 647 12.27 -12.50 -19.61
C GLY A 647 10.87 -12.74 -20.20
N ASP A 648 9.99 -13.34 -19.39
CA ASP A 648 8.68 -13.81 -19.83
C ASP A 648 7.73 -12.66 -20.26
N PRO A 649 6.82 -12.90 -21.21
CA PRO A 649 5.82 -11.89 -21.59
C PRO A 649 4.87 -11.48 -20.46
N MET A 650 4.92 -10.20 -20.06
CA MET A 650 4.06 -9.62 -19.02
C MET A 650 2.75 -9.02 -19.56
N GLY A 651 2.22 -9.63 -20.63
CA GLY A 651 0.98 -9.20 -21.30
C GLY A 651 -0.26 -9.32 -20.41
N ARG A 652 -0.28 -10.28 -19.48
CA ARG A 652 -1.41 -10.50 -18.56
C ARG A 652 -1.73 -9.34 -17.62
N TYR A 653 -0.81 -8.39 -17.47
CA TYR A 653 -0.97 -7.21 -16.60
C TYR A 653 -1.29 -5.93 -17.38
N GLU A 654 -1.51 -6.02 -18.69
CA GLU A 654 -1.78 -4.87 -19.56
C GLU A 654 -3.05 -4.11 -19.17
N GLU A 655 -4.13 -4.81 -18.82
CA GLU A 655 -5.38 -4.18 -18.37
C GLU A 655 -5.18 -3.40 -17.07
N VAL A 656 -4.43 -3.96 -16.12
CA VAL A 656 -4.12 -3.30 -14.83
C VAL A 656 -3.23 -2.07 -15.06
N ALA A 657 -2.26 -2.16 -15.95
CA ALA A 657 -1.36 -1.05 -16.29
C ALA A 657 -2.08 0.11 -17.03
N ARG A 658 -3.12 -0.20 -17.82
CA ARG A 658 -3.92 0.79 -18.56
C ARG A 658 -5.05 1.42 -17.74
N ASP A 659 -5.42 0.82 -16.61
CA ASP A 659 -6.51 1.31 -15.77
C ASP A 659 -6.31 2.78 -15.37
N SER A 660 -7.31 3.60 -15.67
CA SER A 660 -7.35 5.03 -15.40
C SER A 660 -8.33 5.41 -14.29
N SER A 661 -8.92 4.44 -13.61
CA SER A 661 -9.82 4.69 -12.48
C SER A 661 -9.07 5.40 -11.35
N PRO A 662 -9.77 6.05 -10.39
CA PRO A 662 -9.14 6.67 -9.23
C PRO A 662 -8.21 5.70 -8.48
N LEU A 663 -7.20 6.24 -7.81
CA LEU A 663 -6.20 5.49 -7.03
C LEU A 663 -6.58 5.47 -5.55
N THR A 664 -6.20 4.41 -4.85
CA THR A 664 -6.20 4.35 -3.38
C THR A 664 -4.79 4.01 -2.92
N ASP A 665 -4.27 4.76 -1.95
CA ASP A 665 -2.95 4.52 -1.36
C ASP A 665 -3.10 3.96 0.05
N GLN A 666 -2.46 2.82 0.31
CA GLN A 666 -2.47 2.13 1.60
C GLN A 666 -1.05 1.78 2.07
N ARG A 667 -0.02 2.38 1.45
CA ARG A 667 1.37 2.20 1.89
C ARG A 667 1.53 2.69 3.33
N ALA A 668 2.22 1.90 4.15
CA ALA A 668 2.49 2.23 5.55
C ALA A 668 3.92 2.74 5.69
N PHE A 669 4.10 3.98 6.15
CA PHE A 669 5.40 4.66 6.28
C PHE A 669 5.92 4.72 7.72
N ASP A 670 5.18 4.17 8.67
CA ASP A 670 5.44 4.17 10.11
C ASP A 670 6.30 2.99 10.59
N ALA A 671 6.77 2.14 9.68
CA ALA A 671 7.59 0.97 10.02
C ALA A 671 9.02 1.33 10.49
N PHE A 672 9.51 2.54 10.19
CA PHE A 672 10.82 3.03 10.63
C PHE A 672 10.72 3.59 12.05
N MET A 673 11.77 3.39 12.86
CA MET A 673 11.91 4.15 14.10
C MET A 673 11.95 5.64 13.76
N ASN A 674 11.02 6.41 14.32
CA ASN A 674 10.94 7.85 14.11
C ASN A 674 11.06 8.59 15.44
N CYS A 675 12.27 9.08 15.71
CA CYS A 675 12.58 9.92 16.87
C CYS A 675 12.70 11.41 16.46
N GLU A 676 12.20 11.79 15.28
CA GLU A 676 12.23 13.17 14.80
C GLU A 676 11.28 14.06 15.62
N PRO A 677 11.59 15.35 15.81
CA PRO A 677 10.68 16.30 16.44
C PRO A 677 9.36 16.41 15.70
N ALA A 678 8.28 16.73 16.43
CA ALA A 678 6.98 16.97 15.81
C ALA A 678 7.06 18.15 14.81
N GLY A 679 6.39 17.99 13.66
CA GLY A 679 6.37 19.00 12.59
C GLY A 679 7.61 19.00 11.68
N GLN A 680 8.61 18.17 11.94
CA GLN A 680 9.75 17.93 11.03
C GLN A 680 9.46 16.75 10.10
N PRO A 681 10.13 16.66 8.92
CA PRO A 681 10.06 15.48 8.07
C PRO A 681 10.44 14.24 8.85
N THR A 682 9.64 13.18 8.69
CA THR A 682 9.86 11.89 9.32
C THR A 682 11.18 11.27 8.85
N PHE A 683 11.71 10.34 9.63
CA PHE A 683 12.94 9.64 9.22
C PHE A 683 12.75 8.83 7.92
N GLU A 684 11.56 8.28 7.67
CA GLU A 684 11.23 7.61 6.40
C GLU A 684 11.36 8.58 5.21
N GLU A 685 10.85 9.81 5.33
CA GLU A 685 10.90 10.82 4.27
C GLU A 685 12.34 11.17 3.89
N ARG A 686 13.24 11.26 4.88
CA ARG A 686 14.68 11.49 4.64
C ARG A 686 15.34 10.35 3.85
N MET A 687 14.91 9.11 4.13
CA MET A 687 15.45 7.89 3.53
C MET A 687 14.75 7.47 2.24
N ARG A 688 13.64 8.12 1.89
CA ARG A 688 12.87 7.84 0.68
C ARG A 688 13.73 8.00 -0.58
N LEU A 689 13.44 7.16 -1.58
CA LEU A 689 14.09 7.20 -2.89
C LEU A 689 13.44 8.28 -3.76
N GLY A 690 13.84 9.53 -3.58
CA GLY A 690 13.26 10.66 -4.32
C GLY A 690 11.81 10.96 -3.94
N PRO A 691 11.10 11.76 -4.77
CA PRO A 691 9.72 12.17 -4.49
C PRO A 691 8.75 10.97 -4.46
N LEU A 692 7.69 11.04 -3.67
CA LEU A 692 6.78 9.91 -3.43
C LEU A 692 5.89 9.67 -4.66
N PRO A 693 6.00 8.52 -5.36
CA PRO A 693 5.15 8.27 -6.52
C PRO A 693 3.66 8.24 -6.12
N GLN A 694 2.85 9.11 -6.74
CA GLN A 694 1.40 9.11 -6.62
C GLN A 694 0.75 9.11 -8.01
N GLU A 695 -0.31 9.89 -8.24
CA GLU A 695 -1.14 9.83 -9.44
C GLU A 695 -0.40 10.27 -10.71
N GLN A 696 0.39 11.34 -10.66
CA GLN A 696 1.15 11.86 -11.81
C GLN A 696 2.23 10.87 -12.26
N TRP A 697 2.90 10.22 -11.30
CA TRP A 697 3.86 9.17 -11.63
C TRP A 697 3.18 7.99 -12.35
N VAL A 698 2.01 7.53 -11.88
CA VAL A 698 1.25 6.44 -12.54
C VAL A 698 0.82 6.86 -13.95
N LYS A 699 0.32 8.08 -14.13
CA LYS A 699 -0.06 8.62 -15.46
C LYS A 699 1.14 8.62 -16.42
N SER A 700 2.29 9.11 -15.96
CA SER A 700 3.54 9.14 -16.72
C SER A 700 4.01 7.74 -17.13
N ALA A 701 4.06 6.80 -16.18
CA ALA A 701 4.46 5.43 -16.43
C ALA A 701 3.49 4.71 -17.39
N ARG A 702 2.18 4.99 -17.31
CA ARG A 702 1.16 4.46 -18.23
C ARG A 702 1.36 4.92 -19.67
N VAL A 703 1.72 6.18 -19.89
CA VAL A 703 2.03 6.70 -21.24
C VAL A 703 3.23 5.98 -21.85
N THR A 704 4.29 5.77 -21.05
CA THR A 704 5.45 5.00 -21.49
C THR A 704 5.06 3.56 -21.81
N ASP A 705 4.22 2.91 -20.99
CA ASP A 705 3.75 1.56 -21.28
C ASP A 705 2.86 1.48 -22.53
N GLN A 706 2.02 2.49 -22.77
CA GLN A 706 1.18 2.62 -23.97
C GLN A 706 2.02 2.78 -25.24
N LEU A 707 3.11 3.56 -25.18
CA LEU A 707 4.09 3.68 -26.27
C LEU A 707 4.63 2.29 -26.67
N PHE A 708 5.14 1.52 -25.71
CA PHE A 708 5.67 0.19 -25.99
C PHE A 708 4.61 -0.83 -26.42
N SER A 709 3.40 -0.75 -25.86
CA SER A 709 2.28 -1.59 -26.28
C SER A 709 1.92 -1.34 -27.74
N THR A 710 1.92 -0.07 -28.17
CA THR A 710 1.66 0.34 -29.56
C THR A 710 2.78 -0.13 -30.49
N LEU A 711 4.04 0.05 -30.10
CA LEU A 711 5.21 -0.44 -30.84
C LEU A 711 5.16 -1.96 -31.05
N LYS A 712 4.82 -2.72 -29.99
CA LYS A 712 4.67 -4.17 -30.06
C LYS A 712 3.54 -4.59 -31.00
N ASN A 713 2.39 -3.92 -30.94
CA ASN A 713 1.25 -4.22 -31.80
C ASN A 713 1.57 -3.96 -33.29
N MET A 714 2.29 -2.88 -33.58
CA MET A 714 2.77 -2.60 -34.95
C MET A 714 3.75 -3.65 -35.45
N ALA A 715 4.70 -4.08 -34.61
CA ALA A 715 5.68 -5.09 -34.98
C ALA A 715 5.02 -6.43 -35.35
N ILE A 716 3.89 -6.78 -34.72
CA ILE A 716 3.13 -8.03 -34.95
C ILE A 716 2.02 -7.85 -36.01
N GLN A 717 1.85 -6.64 -36.59
CA GLN A 717 0.80 -6.33 -37.57
C GLN A 717 -0.63 -6.60 -37.07
N ARG A 718 -0.89 -6.41 -35.77
CA ARG A 718 -2.23 -6.57 -35.18
C ARG A 718 -3.11 -5.37 -35.60
N PRO A 719 -4.39 -5.57 -35.98
CA PRO A 719 -5.27 -4.45 -36.33
C PRO A 719 -5.38 -3.47 -35.16
N ALA A 720 -5.12 -2.19 -35.45
CA ALA A 720 -5.12 -1.13 -34.46
C ALA A 720 -6.57 -0.85 -33.97
N SER A 721 -6.74 -0.67 -32.66
CA SER A 721 -7.86 0.10 -32.13
C SER A 721 -7.55 1.57 -32.42
N PHE A 722 -8.36 2.22 -33.27
CA PHE A 722 -8.08 3.55 -33.80
C PHE A 722 -8.38 4.70 -32.83
N ASP A 723 -8.97 4.43 -31.66
CA ASP A 723 -9.29 5.43 -30.65
C ASP A 723 -8.48 5.15 -29.38
N THR A 724 -7.36 5.84 -29.23
CA THR A 724 -6.79 6.09 -27.91
C THR A 724 -6.65 7.59 -27.80
N ASP A 725 -7.44 8.21 -26.92
CA ASP A 725 -7.26 9.62 -26.57
C ASP A 725 -5.81 9.81 -26.10
N LEU A 726 -5.05 10.60 -26.86
CA LEU A 726 -3.68 10.92 -26.49
C LEU A 726 -3.73 11.87 -25.30
N PRO A 727 -3.07 11.53 -24.18
CA PRO A 727 -3.13 12.38 -22.99
C PRO A 727 -2.42 13.71 -23.24
N ASN A 728 -2.94 14.79 -22.66
CA ASN A 728 -2.30 16.09 -22.71
C ASN A 728 -1.07 16.10 -21.80
N LEU A 729 -0.05 16.87 -22.16
CA LEU A 729 1.16 17.01 -21.35
C LEU A 729 0.86 17.65 -20.00
N GLU A 730 -0.05 18.63 -19.96
CA GLU A 730 -0.47 19.33 -18.74
C GLU A 730 -1.15 18.39 -17.73
N ASP A 731 -1.84 17.35 -18.21
CA ASP A 731 -2.50 16.35 -17.36
C ASP A 731 -1.50 15.40 -16.67
N ILE A 732 -0.27 15.31 -17.21
CA ILE A 732 0.81 14.42 -16.74
C ILE A 732 1.85 15.20 -15.94
N ILE A 733 2.18 16.42 -16.38
CA ILE A 733 3.16 17.32 -15.74
C ILE A 733 2.39 18.50 -15.16
N GLY A 734 1.45 18.18 -14.27
CA GLY A 734 0.73 19.16 -13.47
C GLY A 734 1.64 19.83 -12.41
N PRO A 735 1.10 20.75 -11.61
CA PRO A 735 1.86 21.43 -10.55
C PRO A 735 2.45 20.47 -9.51
N ASP A 736 1.82 19.32 -9.28
CA ASP A 736 2.26 18.30 -8.32
C ASP A 736 3.33 17.36 -8.89
N ALA A 737 3.65 17.41 -10.19
CA ALA A 737 4.62 16.49 -10.79
C ALA A 737 6.01 16.50 -10.09
N PRO A 738 6.59 17.66 -9.69
CA PRO A 738 7.87 17.67 -8.97
C PRO A 738 7.84 17.06 -7.56
N SER A 739 6.67 16.96 -6.91
CA SER A 739 6.52 16.32 -5.59
C SER A 739 6.33 14.80 -5.69
N GLU A 740 6.06 14.29 -6.89
CA GLU A 740 5.84 12.86 -7.15
C GLU A 740 6.92 12.20 -8.02
N MET A 741 7.56 12.98 -8.89
CA MET A 741 8.46 12.50 -9.94
C MET A 741 9.85 13.16 -9.85
N THR A 742 10.89 12.42 -10.22
CA THR A 742 12.24 12.96 -10.38
C THR A 742 12.32 13.87 -11.61
N SER A 743 13.31 14.76 -11.65
CA SER A 743 13.58 15.59 -12.83
C SER A 743 13.79 14.76 -14.10
N SER A 744 14.48 13.62 -13.98
CA SER A 744 14.74 12.69 -15.08
C SER A 744 13.46 11.97 -15.54
N GLU A 745 12.56 11.62 -14.62
CA GLU A 745 11.24 11.07 -14.96
C GLU A 745 10.40 12.11 -15.75
N ILE A 746 10.41 13.38 -15.31
CA ILE A 746 9.72 14.51 -15.97
C ILE A 746 10.32 14.80 -17.36
N GLU A 747 11.63 14.71 -17.51
CA GLU A 747 12.28 14.92 -18.79
C GLU A 747 11.98 13.77 -19.77
N CYS A 748 12.16 12.52 -19.35
CA CYS A 748 11.95 11.36 -20.21
C CYS A 748 10.49 11.20 -20.65
N ILE A 749 9.52 11.56 -19.80
CA ILE A 749 8.11 11.49 -20.20
C ILE A 749 7.74 12.47 -21.31
N LYS A 750 8.35 13.67 -21.35
CA LYS A 750 8.15 14.63 -22.45
C LYS A 750 8.56 14.00 -23.77
N THR A 751 9.74 13.38 -23.81
CA THR A 751 10.25 12.66 -24.98
C THR A 751 9.33 11.47 -25.32
N ASN A 752 8.99 10.62 -24.35
CA ASN A 752 8.15 9.43 -24.59
C ASN A 752 6.73 9.77 -25.06
N LEU A 753 6.14 10.87 -24.58
CA LEU A 753 4.85 11.35 -25.09
C LEU A 753 4.97 11.82 -26.55
N GLY A 754 6.04 12.54 -26.89
CA GLY A 754 6.35 12.92 -28.27
C GLY A 754 6.47 11.68 -29.17
N LEU A 755 7.19 10.66 -28.72
CA LEU A 755 7.31 9.38 -29.43
C LEU A 755 5.98 8.64 -29.57
N LEU A 756 5.10 8.71 -28.58
CA LEU A 756 3.75 8.15 -28.65
C LEU A 756 2.90 8.86 -29.72
N LYS A 757 3.04 10.18 -29.86
CA LYS A 757 2.37 10.95 -30.93
C LYS A 757 2.89 10.52 -32.31
N VAL A 758 4.21 10.40 -32.47
CA VAL A 758 4.85 9.93 -33.71
C VAL A 758 4.36 8.54 -34.10
N ILE A 759 4.36 7.58 -33.17
CA ILE A 759 3.92 6.22 -33.48
C ILE A 759 2.40 6.14 -33.75
N SER A 760 1.60 6.95 -33.07
CA SER A 760 0.15 7.04 -33.32
C SER A 760 -0.13 7.55 -34.73
N PHE A 761 0.60 8.58 -35.18
CA PHE A 761 0.54 9.06 -36.56
C PHE A 761 0.95 7.99 -37.59
N MET A 762 2.04 7.26 -37.33
CA MET A 762 2.46 6.14 -38.19
C MET A 762 1.39 5.04 -38.30
N ASN A 763 0.54 4.89 -37.27
CA ASN A 763 -0.60 3.97 -37.23
C ASN A 763 -1.86 4.50 -37.95
N GLY A 764 -1.81 5.73 -38.48
CA GLY A 764 -2.92 6.36 -39.18
C GLY A 764 -3.89 7.16 -38.29
N ALA A 765 -3.50 7.51 -37.05
CA ALA A 765 -4.31 8.38 -36.20
C ALA A 765 -4.44 9.78 -36.84
N LYS A 766 -5.68 10.27 -36.96
CA LYS A 766 -5.98 11.60 -37.54
C LYS A 766 -5.82 12.75 -36.55
N SER A 767 -5.71 12.44 -35.26
CA SER A 767 -5.58 13.42 -34.16
C SER A 767 -4.20 14.09 -34.10
N VAL A 768 -3.20 13.53 -34.79
CA VAL A 768 -1.83 14.06 -34.82
C VAL A 768 -1.54 14.58 -36.22
N THR A 769 -1.13 15.84 -36.33
CA THR A 769 -0.79 16.45 -37.63
C THR A 769 0.67 16.17 -38.01
N PRO A 770 1.03 16.25 -39.30
CA PRO A 770 2.43 16.16 -39.72
C PRO A 770 3.35 17.22 -39.06
N ALA A 771 2.81 18.40 -38.73
CA ALA A 771 3.56 19.44 -38.02
C ALA A 771 3.87 19.04 -36.57
N ASP A 772 2.92 18.40 -35.89
CA ASP A 772 3.14 17.85 -34.55
C ASP A 772 4.22 16.78 -34.55
N VAL A 773 4.21 15.90 -35.57
CA VAL A 773 5.24 14.87 -35.75
C VAL A 773 6.61 15.51 -35.97
N ASP A 774 6.70 16.54 -36.80
CA ASP A 774 7.95 17.24 -37.06
C ASP A 774 8.52 17.87 -35.77
N SER A 775 7.67 18.54 -34.98
CA SER A 775 8.02 19.09 -33.67
C SER A 775 8.48 18.02 -32.68
N CYS A 776 7.76 16.88 -32.61
CA CYS A 776 8.13 15.78 -31.70
C CYS A 776 9.47 15.13 -32.08
N LEU A 777 9.75 14.98 -33.38
CA LEU A 777 11.03 14.48 -33.85
C LEU A 777 12.16 15.49 -33.57
N THR A 778 11.90 16.80 -33.67
CA THR A 778 12.89 17.84 -33.35
C THR A 778 13.23 17.80 -31.87
N GLN A 779 12.21 17.71 -31.01
CA GLN A 779 12.40 17.54 -29.58
C GLN A 779 13.21 16.29 -29.24
N ALA A 780 12.98 15.17 -29.93
CA ALA A 780 13.78 13.95 -29.73
C ALA A 780 15.24 14.12 -30.20
N GLU A 781 15.50 14.84 -31.29
CA GLU A 781 16.85 15.17 -31.76
C GLU A 781 17.59 16.09 -30.77
N GLU A 782 16.91 17.12 -30.23
CA GLU A 782 17.43 18.02 -29.21
C GLU A 782 17.74 17.27 -27.92
N TRP A 783 16.83 16.41 -27.47
CA TRP A 783 17.03 15.56 -26.30
C TRP A 783 18.23 14.62 -26.47
N LEU A 784 18.36 13.94 -27.62
CA LEU A 784 19.52 13.09 -27.91
C LEU A 784 20.84 13.88 -27.93
N SER A 785 20.82 15.11 -28.44
CA SER A 785 22.00 15.98 -28.49
C SER A 785 22.42 16.39 -27.08
N SER A 786 21.46 16.86 -26.27
CA SER A 786 21.68 17.18 -24.85
C SER A 786 22.21 15.98 -24.08
N LYS A 787 21.63 14.78 -24.24
CA LYS A 787 22.14 13.57 -23.57
C LYS A 787 23.50 13.12 -24.07
N SER A 788 23.81 13.34 -25.35
CA SER A 788 25.15 13.07 -25.86
C SER A 788 26.20 13.98 -25.21
N GLU A 789 25.87 15.24 -24.94
CA GLU A 789 26.76 16.21 -24.28
C GLU A 789 26.88 15.92 -22.78
N ASP A 790 25.76 15.71 -22.07
CA ASP A 790 25.73 15.42 -20.63
C ASP A 790 26.51 14.16 -20.25
N LEU A 791 26.51 13.16 -21.14
CA LEU A 791 27.12 11.85 -20.95
C LEU A 791 28.51 11.73 -21.59
N GLU A 792 29.00 12.74 -22.31
CA GLU A 792 30.32 12.67 -22.95
C GLU A 792 31.42 12.51 -21.90
N LEU A 793 32.37 11.60 -22.16
CA LEU A 793 33.46 11.30 -21.23
C LEU A 793 34.50 12.43 -21.23
N ILE A 794 34.93 12.84 -20.04
CA ILE A 794 36.01 13.82 -19.88
C ILE A 794 37.34 13.06 -19.77
N GLY A 795 37.91 12.67 -20.91
CA GLY A 795 39.13 11.86 -20.97
C GLY A 795 38.90 10.40 -20.54
N PRO A 796 39.77 9.77 -19.74
CA PRO A 796 39.54 8.42 -19.20
C PRO A 796 38.52 8.40 -18.04
N LYS A 797 38.01 9.56 -17.62
CA LYS A 797 37.09 9.72 -16.48
C LYS A 797 35.64 9.72 -16.94
N ILE A 798 34.74 9.40 -16.01
CA ILE A 798 33.29 9.41 -16.21
C ILE A 798 32.75 10.79 -16.63
N SER A 799 31.54 10.80 -17.20
CA SER A 799 30.85 12.02 -17.67
C SER A 799 30.38 12.95 -16.55
N LEU A 800 29.99 14.18 -16.93
CA LEU A 800 29.46 15.19 -16.02
C LEU A 800 28.23 14.67 -15.26
N LEU A 801 27.25 14.11 -15.97
CA LEU A 801 26.02 13.59 -15.35
C LEU A 801 26.34 12.51 -14.31
N VAL A 802 27.15 11.53 -14.68
CA VAL A 802 27.52 10.44 -13.76
C VAL A 802 28.37 10.96 -12.60
N SER A 803 29.28 11.93 -12.83
CA SER A 803 30.08 12.53 -11.76
C SER A 803 29.25 13.29 -10.74
N SER A 804 28.14 13.91 -11.17
CA SER A 804 27.23 14.64 -10.29
C SER A 804 26.40 13.72 -9.39
N THR A 805 26.21 12.46 -9.80
CA THR A 805 25.39 11.49 -9.08
C THR A 805 26.21 10.40 -8.38
N ALA A 806 27.46 10.17 -8.78
CA ALA A 806 28.31 9.10 -8.27
C ALA A 806 28.84 9.36 -6.84
N ILE A 807 29.27 8.29 -6.19
CA ILE A 807 29.95 8.32 -4.89
C ILE A 807 31.43 8.54 -5.12
N SER A 808 32.01 9.53 -4.44
CA SER A 808 33.45 9.76 -4.41
C SER A 808 34.05 9.12 -3.17
N LEU A 809 34.70 7.96 -3.33
CA LEU A 809 35.30 7.22 -2.21
C LEU A 809 36.69 7.76 -1.86
N ARG A 810 37.42 8.27 -2.86
CA ARG A 810 38.70 8.96 -2.71
C ARG A 810 38.52 10.45 -2.99
N ARG A 811 39.36 11.30 -2.40
CA ARG A 811 39.29 12.75 -2.61
C ARG A 811 39.37 13.06 -4.11
N HIS A 812 38.33 13.70 -4.63
CA HIS A 812 38.20 14.17 -6.02
C HIS A 812 38.10 13.09 -7.11
N GLU A 813 37.77 11.84 -6.76
CA GLU A 813 37.55 10.76 -7.72
C GLU A 813 36.22 10.05 -7.48
N SER A 814 35.31 10.14 -8.45
CA SER A 814 34.06 9.39 -8.46
C SER A 814 34.34 7.91 -8.75
N SER A 815 33.97 7.05 -7.80
CA SER A 815 34.40 5.65 -7.80
C SER A 815 33.24 4.66 -7.90
N ALA A 816 32.03 5.01 -7.44
CA ALA A 816 30.91 4.07 -7.39
C ALA A 816 29.56 4.70 -7.80
N PRO A 817 28.59 3.91 -8.33
CA PRO A 817 27.28 4.41 -8.72
C PRO A 817 26.39 4.70 -7.50
N THR A 818 25.31 5.43 -7.74
CA THR A 818 24.20 5.62 -6.80
C THR A 818 22.88 5.22 -7.44
N TRP A 819 21.80 5.20 -6.65
CA TRP A 819 20.46 5.02 -7.16
C TRP A 819 20.09 6.03 -8.25
N LYS A 820 20.48 7.31 -8.09
CA LYS A 820 20.23 8.37 -9.08
C LYS A 820 20.96 8.06 -10.38
N SER A 821 22.22 7.65 -10.26
CA SER A 821 23.05 7.26 -11.42
C SER A 821 22.36 6.13 -12.22
N PHE A 822 21.92 5.06 -11.55
CA PHE A 822 21.21 3.98 -12.22
C PHE A 822 19.86 4.44 -12.78
N HIS A 823 19.06 5.13 -11.98
CA HIS A 823 17.72 5.59 -12.34
C HIS A 823 17.73 6.42 -13.61
N ASP A 824 18.62 7.42 -13.69
CA ASP A 824 18.76 8.31 -14.83
C ASP A 824 19.19 7.53 -16.08
N LEU A 825 20.20 6.66 -15.96
CA LEU A 825 20.70 5.87 -17.08
C LEU A 825 19.66 4.87 -17.60
N TYR A 826 18.92 4.17 -16.72
CA TYR A 826 17.87 3.25 -17.14
C TYR A 826 16.67 3.94 -17.80
N LEU A 827 16.28 5.14 -17.35
CA LEU A 827 15.22 5.93 -17.98
C LEU A 827 15.63 6.42 -19.39
N ILE A 828 16.88 6.85 -19.55
CA ILE A 828 17.44 7.19 -20.85
C ILE A 828 17.46 5.95 -21.75
N LEU A 829 17.93 4.80 -21.26
CA LEU A 829 17.92 3.54 -22.00
C LEU A 829 16.52 3.08 -22.41
N GLU A 830 15.52 3.23 -21.55
CA GLU A 830 14.11 2.94 -21.89
C GLU A 830 13.66 3.79 -23.08
N SER A 831 13.95 5.09 -23.06
CA SER A 831 13.59 6.03 -24.13
C SER A 831 14.37 5.77 -25.43
N LEU A 832 15.67 5.44 -25.34
CA LEU A 832 16.49 5.03 -26.48
C LEU A 832 15.97 3.74 -27.13
N LYS A 833 15.47 2.79 -26.32
CA LYS A 833 14.87 1.55 -26.83
C LYS A 833 13.58 1.82 -27.60
N ALA A 834 12.75 2.76 -27.15
CA ALA A 834 11.59 3.19 -27.92
C ALA A 834 12.00 3.83 -29.27
N LEU A 835 13.00 4.71 -29.26
CA LEU A 835 13.57 5.33 -30.48
C LEU A 835 14.12 4.28 -31.46
N SER A 836 14.89 3.31 -30.97
CA SER A 836 15.42 2.18 -31.75
C SER A 836 14.29 1.40 -32.44
N LEU A 837 13.22 1.06 -31.70
CA LEU A 837 12.06 0.37 -32.25
C LEU A 837 11.32 1.22 -33.30
N ILE A 838 11.10 2.51 -33.04
CA ILE A 838 10.44 3.43 -33.98
C ILE A 838 11.23 3.52 -35.28
N THR A 839 12.54 3.77 -35.20
CA THR A 839 13.41 3.89 -36.37
C THR A 839 13.48 2.57 -37.16
N SER A 840 13.56 1.43 -36.47
CA SER A 840 13.49 0.10 -37.09
C SER A 840 12.18 -0.14 -37.83
N ILE A 841 11.03 0.23 -37.24
CA ILE A 841 9.72 0.12 -37.89
C ILE A 841 9.62 1.06 -39.09
N ALA A 842 10.10 2.30 -38.98
CA ALA A 842 10.07 3.30 -40.05
C ALA A 842 10.95 2.92 -41.26
N LEU A 843 12.05 2.21 -41.03
CA LEU A 843 12.95 1.75 -42.10
C LEU A 843 12.47 0.47 -42.80
N LYS A 844 11.57 -0.32 -42.19
CA LYS A 844 11.02 -1.54 -42.80
C LYS A 844 10.10 -1.22 -43.98
N LYS A 845 10.26 -1.93 -45.10
CA LYS A 845 9.52 -1.76 -46.37
C LYS A 845 8.05 -2.26 -46.36
N THR A 846 7.43 -2.49 -45.20
CA THR A 846 6.06 -3.05 -45.13
C THR A 846 4.96 -2.02 -45.39
N SER A 847 3.95 -2.39 -46.18
CA SER A 847 3.17 -1.52 -47.06
C SER A 847 1.90 -0.86 -46.48
N LYS A 848 1.83 -0.51 -45.19
CA LYS A 848 0.60 0.09 -44.60
C LYS A 848 0.79 1.27 -43.64
N THR A 849 2.02 1.65 -43.28
CA THR A 849 2.29 2.76 -42.34
C THR A 849 2.64 4.07 -43.06
N VAL A 850 2.28 5.21 -42.46
CA VAL A 850 2.66 6.53 -42.97
C VAL A 850 4.18 6.70 -42.88
N LYS A 851 4.83 7.16 -43.96
CA LYS A 851 6.30 7.20 -44.06
C LYS A 851 6.85 8.47 -43.42
N LEU A 852 7.85 8.29 -42.55
CA LEU A 852 8.69 9.36 -42.03
C LEU A 852 9.85 9.68 -43.00
N PRO A 853 10.44 10.89 -42.95
CA PRO A 853 11.60 11.24 -43.78
C PRO A 853 12.81 10.33 -43.51
N LYS A 854 13.27 9.59 -44.52
CA LYS A 854 14.30 8.54 -44.37
C LYS A 854 15.62 9.07 -43.80
N ASP A 855 16.10 10.20 -44.30
CA ASP A 855 17.38 10.78 -43.86
C ASP A 855 17.32 11.19 -42.38
N ARG A 856 16.15 11.69 -41.94
CA ARG A 856 15.90 12.04 -40.55
C ARG A 856 15.87 10.81 -39.64
N VAL A 857 15.16 9.77 -40.07
CA VAL A 857 15.10 8.48 -39.34
C VAL A 857 16.49 7.86 -39.19
N GLN A 858 17.32 7.91 -40.23
CA GLN A 858 18.69 7.40 -40.18
C GLN A 858 19.56 8.18 -39.18
N ARG A 859 19.51 9.52 -39.22
CA ARG A 859 20.21 10.38 -38.25
C ARG A 859 19.79 10.07 -36.80
N LEU A 860 18.49 9.94 -36.55
CA LEU A 860 17.96 9.54 -35.24
C LEU A 860 18.49 8.17 -34.80
N ALA A 861 18.52 7.18 -35.70
CA ALA A 861 19.04 5.85 -35.40
C ALA A 861 20.55 5.85 -35.09
N ASP A 862 21.33 6.70 -35.77
CA ASP A 862 22.76 6.84 -35.54
C ASP A 862 23.04 7.57 -34.20
N SER A 863 22.32 8.67 -33.92
CA SER A 863 22.41 9.38 -32.62
C SER A 863 21.96 8.50 -31.46
N THR A 864 20.90 7.70 -31.63
CA THR A 864 20.42 6.75 -30.59
C THR A 864 21.51 5.72 -30.27
N ARG A 865 22.15 5.14 -31.29
CA ARG A 865 23.28 4.19 -31.11
C ARG A 865 24.49 4.86 -30.46
N ARG A 866 24.79 6.12 -30.82
CA ARG A 866 25.88 6.89 -30.19
C ARG A 866 25.65 7.05 -28.69
N VAL A 867 24.49 7.56 -28.27
CA VAL A 867 24.18 7.76 -26.84
C VAL A 867 24.20 6.43 -26.09
N HIS A 868 23.69 5.34 -26.67
CA HIS A 868 23.75 4.01 -26.06
C HIS A 868 25.19 3.53 -25.80
N GLU A 869 26.10 3.71 -26.76
CA GLU A 869 27.51 3.36 -26.55
C GLU A 869 28.20 4.26 -25.52
N ILE A 870 27.84 5.54 -25.43
CA ILE A 870 28.35 6.45 -24.40
C ILE A 870 27.93 5.97 -22.99
N ILE A 871 26.67 5.54 -22.80
CA ILE A 871 26.19 4.97 -21.53
C ILE A 871 27.00 3.72 -21.16
N ARG A 872 27.23 2.83 -22.14
CA ARG A 872 28.03 1.61 -21.94
C ARG A 872 29.48 1.94 -21.58
N ALA A 873 30.07 2.99 -22.18
CA ALA A 873 31.41 3.44 -21.85
C ALA A 873 31.50 3.99 -20.42
N ASN A 874 30.53 4.81 -19.98
CA ASN A 874 30.44 5.28 -18.61
C ASN A 874 30.32 4.12 -17.59
N ALA A 875 29.50 3.12 -17.89
CA ALA A 875 29.35 1.96 -17.01
C ALA A 875 30.63 1.12 -16.90
N ARG A 876 31.37 0.94 -18.00
CA ARG A 876 32.68 0.28 -17.99
C ARG A 876 33.71 1.08 -17.20
N ALA A 877 33.70 2.42 -17.31
CA ALA A 877 34.59 3.29 -16.56
C ALA A 877 34.32 3.20 -15.05
N LEU A 878 33.05 3.25 -14.63
CA LEU A 878 32.67 3.02 -13.22
C LEU A 878 33.09 1.63 -12.74
N LYS A 879 32.83 0.59 -13.54
CA LYS A 879 33.23 -0.78 -13.17
C LYS A 879 34.74 -0.87 -12.96
N SER A 880 35.53 -0.29 -13.86
CA SER A 880 36.99 -0.23 -13.72
C SER A 880 37.42 0.50 -12.46
N ALA A 881 36.75 1.61 -12.09
CA ALA A 881 37.07 2.41 -10.92
C ALA A 881 36.78 1.66 -9.60
N ILE A 882 35.72 0.84 -9.55
CA ILE A 882 35.40 0.01 -8.38
C ILE A 882 36.45 -1.09 -8.19
N SER A 883 36.85 -1.76 -9.28
CA SER A 883 37.82 -2.86 -9.22
C SER A 883 39.29 -2.40 -9.07
N GLU A 884 39.56 -1.10 -8.88
CA GLU A 884 40.92 -0.60 -8.68
C GLU A 884 41.54 -1.11 -7.37
N PRO A 885 42.85 -1.44 -7.37
CA PRO A 885 43.55 -1.80 -6.15
C PRO A 885 43.42 -0.73 -5.05
N GLY A 886 43.12 -1.20 -3.83
CA GLY A 886 43.01 -0.35 -2.65
C GLY A 886 41.65 0.33 -2.44
N VAL A 887 40.65 0.13 -3.31
CA VAL A 887 39.29 0.67 -3.09
C VAL A 887 38.65 0.06 -1.86
N LEU A 888 38.79 -1.26 -1.67
CA LEU A 888 38.35 -1.96 -0.46
C LEU A 888 38.97 -1.35 0.81
N GLY A 889 40.29 -1.10 0.80
CA GLY A 889 41.00 -0.46 1.91
C GLY A 889 40.48 0.96 2.18
N SER A 890 40.21 1.75 1.13
CA SER A 890 39.61 3.08 1.26
C SER A 890 38.18 3.03 1.83
N LEU A 891 37.38 2.00 1.50
CA LEU A 891 36.04 1.82 2.07
C LEU A 891 36.10 1.49 3.56
N ILE A 892 37.01 0.60 3.96
CA ILE A 892 37.23 0.25 5.37
C ILE A 892 37.68 1.50 6.13
N GLU A 893 38.65 2.25 5.61
CA GLU A 893 39.11 3.51 6.20
C GLU A 893 37.96 4.53 6.31
N LEU A 894 37.15 4.68 5.25
CA LEU A 894 35.98 5.57 5.25
C LEU A 894 34.98 5.23 6.37
N VAL A 895 34.74 3.94 6.63
CA VAL A 895 33.85 3.52 7.72
C VAL A 895 34.42 3.90 9.09
N MET A 896 35.72 3.68 9.28
CA MET A 896 36.40 3.86 10.56
C MET A 896 36.74 5.32 10.90
N THR A 897 37.09 6.14 9.90
CA THR A 897 37.63 7.51 10.13
C THR A 897 36.86 8.63 9.46
N GLY A 898 35.90 8.33 8.57
CA GLY A 898 35.22 9.35 7.78
C GLY A 898 36.12 10.08 6.77
N HIS A 899 35.61 11.16 6.17
CA HIS A 899 36.33 11.92 5.13
C HIS A 899 37.23 13.06 5.65
N ASP A 900 37.07 13.48 6.91
CA ASP A 900 37.91 14.48 7.61
C ASP A 900 37.84 14.20 9.12
N GLU A 901 38.99 14.05 9.78
CA GLU A 901 39.24 13.61 11.17
C GLU A 901 38.02 13.62 12.11
N ASP A 902 37.32 12.48 12.21
CA ASP A 902 36.42 12.22 13.32
C ASP A 902 37.15 12.43 14.65
N GLY A 903 36.43 12.89 15.68
CA GLY A 903 36.98 12.96 17.03
C GLY A 903 37.58 11.62 17.46
N THR A 904 38.73 11.67 18.14
CA THR A 904 39.47 10.48 18.60
C THR A 904 38.60 9.50 19.40
N GLN A 905 37.59 10.01 20.11
CA GLN A 905 36.63 9.24 20.88
C GLN A 905 35.72 8.38 20.01
N LEU A 906 35.12 8.93 18.95
CA LEU A 906 34.24 8.17 18.05
C LEU A 906 35.02 7.07 17.34
N ARG A 907 36.21 7.40 16.83
CA ARG A 907 37.10 6.42 16.19
C ARG A 907 37.42 5.25 17.12
N ALA A 908 37.85 5.54 18.34
CA ALA A 908 38.18 4.52 19.33
C ALA A 908 36.97 3.64 19.71
N GLU A 909 35.75 4.17 19.60
CA GLU A 909 34.54 3.41 19.88
C GLU A 909 34.09 2.56 18.70
N LEU A 910 34.25 3.03 17.47
CA LEU A 910 34.05 2.24 16.25
C LEU A 910 35.05 1.07 16.18
N ASP A 911 36.32 1.31 16.52
CA ASP A 911 37.37 0.27 16.60
C ASP A 911 37.00 -0.88 17.56
N LYS A 912 36.28 -0.58 18.64
CA LYS A 912 35.81 -1.61 19.60
C LYS A 912 34.49 -2.25 19.21
N THR A 913 33.71 -1.58 18.36
CA THR A 913 32.37 -2.01 17.98
C THR A 913 32.42 -2.99 16.80
N PHE A 914 33.28 -2.71 15.82
CA PHE A 914 33.40 -3.52 14.62
C PHE A 914 34.36 -4.71 14.79
N ASP A 915 33.96 -5.84 14.22
CA ASP A 915 34.88 -6.91 13.89
C ASP A 915 35.45 -6.64 12.49
N MET A 916 36.77 -6.55 12.38
CA MET A 916 37.44 -6.17 11.12
C MET A 916 37.15 -7.17 9.99
N ALA A 917 37.02 -8.47 10.29
CA ALA A 917 36.70 -9.47 9.28
C ALA A 917 35.27 -9.28 8.74
N ALA A 918 34.29 -9.03 9.64
CA ALA A 918 32.92 -8.73 9.24
C ALA A 918 32.81 -7.42 8.45
N LEU A 919 33.59 -6.40 8.82
CA LEU A 919 33.62 -5.12 8.11
C LEU A 919 34.22 -5.25 6.70
N GLU A 920 35.28 -6.05 6.55
CA GLU A 920 35.88 -6.35 5.25
C GLU A 920 34.89 -7.09 4.34
N MET A 921 34.18 -8.09 4.88
CA MET A 921 33.12 -8.79 4.13
C MET A 921 32.01 -7.83 3.69
N PHE A 922 31.52 -6.96 4.56
CA PHE A 922 30.51 -5.94 4.21
C PHE A 922 30.98 -5.04 3.06
N CYS A 923 32.20 -4.52 3.13
CA CYS A 923 32.73 -3.64 2.09
C CYS A 923 32.91 -4.40 0.76
N GLY A 924 33.35 -5.66 0.81
CA GLY A 924 33.43 -6.54 -0.37
C GLY A 924 32.07 -6.79 -1.01
N GLU A 925 31.07 -7.20 -0.22
CA GLU A 925 29.71 -7.44 -0.70
C GLU A 925 29.08 -6.16 -1.32
N LEU A 926 29.39 -4.98 -0.76
CA LEU A 926 28.94 -3.70 -1.32
C LEU A 926 29.55 -3.44 -2.71
N MET A 927 30.84 -3.72 -2.89
CA MET A 927 31.51 -3.60 -4.19
C MET A 927 30.93 -4.58 -5.21
N GLU A 928 30.71 -5.83 -4.82
CA GLU A 928 30.10 -6.86 -5.69
C GLU A 928 28.71 -6.43 -6.16
N SER A 929 27.88 -5.90 -5.25
CA SER A 929 26.53 -5.41 -5.57
C SER A 929 26.53 -4.26 -6.58
N TRP A 930 27.51 -3.36 -6.52
CA TRP A 930 27.67 -2.31 -7.53
C TRP A 930 28.10 -2.87 -8.89
N GLU A 931 29.04 -3.83 -8.91
CA GLU A 931 29.46 -4.50 -10.14
C GLU A 931 28.29 -5.23 -10.81
N GLU A 932 27.48 -5.94 -10.04
CA GLU A 932 26.27 -6.61 -10.51
C GLU A 932 25.29 -5.61 -11.14
N GLY A 933 25.02 -4.47 -10.48
CA GLY A 933 24.17 -3.41 -11.01
C GLY A 933 24.66 -2.86 -12.36
N LEU A 934 25.97 -2.63 -12.49
CA LEU A 934 26.61 -2.16 -13.72
C LEU A 934 26.55 -3.22 -14.83
N ASP A 935 26.72 -4.49 -14.50
CA ASP A 935 26.56 -5.60 -15.46
C ASP A 935 25.13 -5.69 -15.99
N GLY A 936 24.13 -5.39 -15.16
CA GLY A 936 22.75 -5.23 -15.60
C GLY A 936 22.58 -4.15 -16.65
N LEU A 937 23.15 -2.98 -16.41
CA LEU A 937 23.10 -1.85 -17.34
C LEU A 937 23.76 -2.22 -18.69
N LEU A 938 24.89 -2.93 -18.64
CA LEU A 938 25.61 -3.42 -19.82
C LEU A 938 24.87 -4.52 -20.59
N ARG A 939 23.86 -5.18 -20.00
CA ARG A 939 23.04 -6.20 -20.69
C ARG A 939 21.88 -5.58 -21.47
N VAL A 940 21.52 -4.32 -21.24
CA VAL A 940 20.40 -3.67 -21.94
C VAL A 940 20.71 -3.49 -23.42
N SER A 941 19.87 -4.09 -24.26
CA SER A 941 19.92 -4.01 -25.74
C SER A 941 18.81 -3.12 -26.31
N LEU A 942 19.13 -2.45 -27.42
CA LEU A 942 18.24 -1.59 -28.20
C LEU A 942 17.44 -2.34 -29.26
#